data_AF-A0A2I1UCY3-F1
#
_entry.id   AF-A0A2I1UCY3-F1
#
_cell.length_a   1.000
_cell.length_b   1.000
_cell.length_c   1.000
_cell.angle_alpha   90.00
_cell.angle_beta   90.00
_cell.angle_gamma   90.00
#
_symmetry.space_group_name_H-M   'P 1'
#
loop_
_entity.id
_entity.type
_entity.pdbx_description
1 polymer ?
#
loop_
_entity_poly.entity_id
_entity_poly.type
_entity_poly.pdbx_seq_one_letter_code
_entity_poly.pdbx_strand_id
1 'polypeptide(L)'
;MKDKREIIRARKAFRRSLKDEKKFLKKGKKEVRKQKIDSAVLDEKVWKKEIKQKLEEMREASNARVKQANEDYNHILQNSPPSLLNRKELRDRRLPHARKRLKISKKQFKEAKVEAKEERKESRKERKTNQKFLYGQESKAKSNFFFHGKNLEELKAKKEVKAAKENLKSTKQAYKSKKVSRKAKTFLYVLGREGGELASENEDLEGYRTLQETIRKGKRYSRLSYNIGKASVKTGQATGRFTKKRLTNTKERYHHFKDGKGWKLAKDNPSSFKNRFRKLKKQGLTSVRNIYQKLKAAFSFFTFAAGNPITWIVGGLVFLLLLMMSFFLGFSSASLIQQDEFELTKAYTHLTWEDAEHTRTNDKGITYYTKIDDVMGYMNFKFHDYELNKPVHLFSSETYKDYLSTLWHDLNDGEDLKSMQDLYETPKYKLSKDDQEEMKELKEEGVYASMQELDNPFEGKSNEDSLTMTYRYGYYDLDGKPTLQEYILLEAKAHQRIVAPMDGVVSLDGDNVILTNGKGENESRLTLYSIHNGRAIEGTRVLTGDVIGETPDDTGLKVSYQKYKNKKEKLVYVNPQFYFPKVIQLQTTILPAIGQFGGDEFERAKHIYEFLKSQGASPQAIAAILGNWSVESSINPKRAEGDYLSPPVGATDSSWDDESWLAIGGPAIYSGAYPNILHRGLGLGQWTDTADGSTRHTALLNYAHIKNKKWYDLDLQLDFMLHGDSLYYQSWLKDFFGNTGSAANLAQLFLTYWEGNSGDKLLERQTRATEWYYQIEKGFSQTNGGQAKSDPQSLEGVRGDLYDHSVPGGGDGMAYAYGQCTWGVAARMNQLGLKLKGRNGEKISIINTMGNGQDWVATASSLGGETGSTPRAGAIVSFVGGTHGTPASYGHVAFVEKVYDDGSFLVSETNYGGNPNYTFRKISQADSAISFAYTTK
;
A
#
# COMPACT_ATOMS: atom_id res chain seq x y z
N MET A 1 -15.75 31.82 -16.52
CA MET A 1 -15.39 32.76 -17.61
C MET A 1 -15.37 34.25 -17.19
N LYS A 2 -16.34 34.72 -16.38
CA LYS A 2 -16.49 36.12 -15.93
C LYS A 2 -15.19 36.74 -15.37
N ASP A 3 -14.61 36.13 -14.35
CA ASP A 3 -13.43 36.63 -13.61
C ASP A 3 -12.20 36.84 -14.50
N LYS A 4 -12.00 35.93 -15.47
CA LYS A 4 -10.88 36.02 -16.43
C LYS A 4 -11.02 37.26 -17.32
N ARG A 5 -12.25 37.63 -17.72
CA ARG A 5 -12.53 38.85 -18.48
C ARG A 5 -12.32 40.10 -17.61
N GLU A 6 -12.74 40.06 -16.36
CA GLU A 6 -12.58 41.15 -15.38
C GLU A 6 -11.11 41.48 -15.10
N ILE A 7 -10.28 40.47 -14.81
CA ILE A 7 -8.83 40.64 -14.60
C ILE A 7 -8.14 41.24 -15.84
N ILE A 8 -8.58 40.86 -17.05
CA ILE A 8 -8.06 41.42 -18.30
C ILE A 8 -8.45 42.90 -18.44
N ARG A 9 -9.69 43.28 -18.10
CA ARG A 9 -10.13 44.68 -18.07
C ARG A 9 -9.33 45.49 -17.05
N ALA A 10 -9.19 45.00 -15.81
CA ALA A 10 -8.42 45.64 -14.75
C ALA A 10 -6.96 45.88 -15.15
N ARG A 11 -6.29 44.87 -15.74
CA ARG A 11 -4.93 45.01 -16.29
C ARG A 11 -4.83 46.09 -17.37
N LYS A 12 -5.84 46.23 -18.24
CA LYS A 12 -5.88 47.27 -19.28
C LYS A 12 -6.11 48.67 -18.66
N ALA A 13 -7.06 48.80 -17.73
CA ALA A 13 -7.38 50.05 -17.04
C ALA A 13 -6.17 50.59 -16.25
N PHE A 14 -5.54 49.75 -15.42
CA PHE A 14 -4.35 50.12 -14.65
C PHE A 14 -3.18 50.59 -15.54
N ARG A 15 -2.94 49.92 -16.66
CA ARG A 15 -1.92 50.34 -17.63
C ARG A 15 -2.24 51.66 -18.34
N ARG A 16 -3.53 51.97 -18.56
CA ARG A 16 -3.97 53.26 -19.13
C ARG A 16 -3.71 54.38 -18.12
N SER A 17 -4.25 54.28 -16.91
CA SER A 17 -4.02 55.24 -15.82
C SER A 17 -2.54 55.61 -15.64
N LEU A 18 -1.63 54.63 -15.55
CA LEU A 18 -0.18 54.91 -15.44
C LEU A 18 0.42 55.60 -16.68
N LYS A 19 -0.11 55.33 -17.88
CA LYS A 19 0.34 55.99 -19.13
C LYS A 19 -0.18 57.42 -19.21
N ASP A 20 -1.41 57.65 -18.78
CA ASP A 20 -2.09 58.94 -18.81
C ASP A 20 -1.49 59.90 -17.78
N GLU A 21 -1.19 59.42 -16.56
CA GLU A 21 -0.43 60.20 -15.56
C GLU A 21 1.00 60.52 -16.01
N LYS A 22 1.69 59.57 -16.67
CA LYS A 22 3.01 59.85 -17.30
C LYS A 22 2.91 60.89 -18.42
N LYS A 23 1.78 60.95 -19.13
CA LYS A 23 1.48 61.96 -20.17
C LYS A 23 1.17 63.31 -19.53
N PHE A 24 0.38 63.36 -18.47
CA PHE A 24 0.07 64.55 -17.67
C PHE A 24 1.34 65.21 -17.13
N LEU A 25 2.20 64.47 -16.42
CA LEU A 25 3.49 64.98 -15.92
C LEU A 25 4.44 65.43 -17.04
N LYS A 26 4.39 64.80 -18.23
CA LYS A 26 5.19 65.22 -19.39
C LYS A 26 4.63 66.48 -20.06
N LYS A 27 3.31 66.70 -20.02
CA LYS A 27 2.63 67.90 -20.53
C LYS A 27 2.89 69.10 -19.62
N GLY A 28 2.66 68.96 -18.31
CA GLY A 28 2.95 70.00 -17.32
C GLY A 28 4.41 70.45 -17.33
N LYS A 29 5.37 69.50 -17.40
CA LYS A 29 6.80 69.83 -17.58
C LYS A 29 7.14 70.55 -18.89
N LYS A 30 6.31 70.43 -19.94
CA LYS A 30 6.47 71.18 -21.19
C LYS A 30 5.82 72.57 -21.10
N GLU A 31 4.65 72.69 -20.47
CA GLU A 31 3.94 73.96 -20.27
C GLU A 31 4.74 74.89 -19.35
N VAL A 32 5.25 74.37 -18.23
CA VAL A 32 6.18 75.08 -17.33
C VAL A 32 7.47 75.53 -18.06
N ARG A 33 7.95 74.75 -19.03
CA ARG A 33 9.12 75.13 -19.86
C ARG A 33 8.80 76.19 -20.91
N LYS A 34 7.56 76.25 -21.40
CA LYS A 34 7.09 77.33 -22.30
C LYS A 34 6.94 78.64 -21.53
N GLN A 35 6.32 78.60 -20.35
CA GLN A 35 6.19 79.78 -19.49
C GLN A 35 7.54 80.43 -19.15
N LYS A 36 8.65 79.68 -19.12
CA LYS A 36 10.01 80.26 -19.02
C LYS A 36 10.39 81.17 -20.20
N ILE A 37 9.99 80.78 -21.41
CA ILE A 37 10.32 81.48 -22.65
C ILE A 37 9.49 82.76 -22.76
N ASP A 38 8.25 82.73 -22.26
CA ASP A 38 7.31 83.84 -22.37
C ASP A 38 7.44 84.86 -21.21
N SER A 39 8.03 84.50 -20.06
CA SER A 39 8.14 85.36 -18.86
C SER A 39 9.52 86.01 -18.68
N ALA A 40 9.87 86.98 -19.52
CA ALA A 40 11.19 87.64 -19.51
C ALA A 40 11.42 88.68 -18.37
N VAL A 41 10.46 88.90 -17.45
CA VAL A 41 10.39 90.10 -16.58
C VAL A 41 10.23 89.79 -15.07
N LEU A 42 10.53 88.58 -14.62
CA LEU A 42 10.36 88.18 -13.20
C LEU A 42 11.67 87.70 -12.54
N ASP A 43 11.87 88.06 -11.26
CA ASP A 43 13.02 87.65 -10.45
C ASP A 43 13.20 86.12 -10.50
N GLU A 44 14.36 85.71 -11.01
CA GLU A 44 14.70 84.32 -11.27
C GLU A 44 14.60 83.43 -10.01
N LYS A 45 14.80 83.99 -8.80
CA LYS A 45 14.66 83.25 -7.54
C LYS A 45 13.19 82.98 -7.18
N VAL A 46 12.32 83.98 -7.31
CA VAL A 46 10.88 83.86 -7.03
C VAL A 46 10.24 82.91 -8.05
N TRP A 47 10.54 83.11 -9.33
CA TRP A 47 10.07 82.28 -10.44
C TRP A 47 10.49 80.80 -10.30
N LYS A 48 11.76 80.54 -9.92
CA LYS A 48 12.24 79.16 -9.62
C LYS A 48 11.48 78.52 -8.46
N LYS A 49 11.11 79.30 -7.42
CA LYS A 49 10.39 78.81 -6.24
C LYS A 49 8.95 78.42 -6.59
N GLU A 50 8.21 79.29 -7.27
CA GLU A 50 6.85 79.01 -7.71
C GLU A 50 6.76 77.81 -8.65
N ILE A 51 7.69 77.69 -9.60
CA ILE A 51 7.69 76.56 -10.54
C ILE A 51 8.07 75.25 -9.85
N LYS A 52 8.99 75.29 -8.89
CA LYS A 52 9.26 74.13 -8.05
C LYS A 52 7.99 73.69 -7.32
N GLN A 53 7.27 74.63 -6.71
CA GLN A 53 6.01 74.37 -6.02
C GLN A 53 4.92 73.81 -6.96
N LYS A 54 4.62 74.47 -8.09
CA LYS A 54 3.65 73.99 -9.11
C LYS A 54 4.02 72.59 -9.65
N LEU A 55 5.32 72.29 -9.80
CA LEU A 55 5.79 70.95 -10.18
C LEU A 55 5.71 69.92 -9.05
N GLU A 56 5.80 70.33 -7.78
CA GLU A 56 5.59 69.47 -6.61
C GLU A 56 4.10 69.15 -6.46
N GLU A 57 3.21 70.15 -6.51
CA GLU A 57 1.75 69.99 -6.49
C GLU A 57 1.24 69.06 -7.62
N MET A 58 1.75 69.23 -8.85
CA MET A 58 1.47 68.31 -9.95
C MET A 58 1.96 66.88 -9.70
N ARG A 59 3.09 66.69 -9.00
CA ARG A 59 3.57 65.36 -8.61
C ARG A 59 2.73 64.77 -7.50
N GLU A 60 2.31 65.55 -6.51
CA GLU A 60 1.46 65.10 -5.41
C GLU A 60 0.09 64.66 -5.92
N ALA A 61 -0.56 65.46 -6.77
CA ALA A 61 -1.82 65.09 -7.42
C ALA A 61 -1.68 63.82 -8.28
N SER A 62 -0.58 63.70 -9.04
CA SER A 62 -0.30 62.49 -9.83
C SER A 62 -0.02 61.28 -8.94
N ASN A 63 0.74 61.44 -7.87
CA ASN A 63 1.03 60.39 -6.88
C ASN A 63 -0.25 59.90 -6.18
N ALA A 64 -1.18 60.81 -5.83
CA ALA A 64 -2.47 60.46 -5.25
C ALA A 64 -3.32 59.61 -6.22
N ARG A 65 -3.40 60.01 -7.50
CA ARG A 65 -4.14 59.24 -8.53
C ARG A 65 -3.48 57.89 -8.83
N VAL A 66 -2.15 57.84 -8.89
CA VAL A 66 -1.38 56.60 -9.02
C VAL A 66 -1.59 55.70 -7.80
N LYS A 67 -1.69 56.26 -6.58
CA LYS A 67 -2.03 55.51 -5.36
C LYS A 67 -3.44 54.91 -5.45
N GLN A 68 -4.44 55.70 -5.81
CA GLN A 68 -5.82 55.22 -6.01
C GLN A 68 -5.88 54.08 -7.03
N ALA A 69 -5.31 54.29 -8.23
CA ALA A 69 -5.28 53.26 -9.28
C ALA A 69 -4.53 51.99 -8.85
N ASN A 70 -3.54 52.10 -7.95
CA ASN A 70 -2.88 50.95 -7.34
C ASN A 70 -3.78 50.22 -6.34
N GLU A 71 -4.58 50.94 -5.55
CA GLU A 71 -5.51 50.40 -4.56
C GLU A 71 -6.68 49.68 -5.23
N ASP A 72 -7.32 50.30 -6.22
CA ASP A 72 -8.40 49.68 -7.03
C ASP A 72 -7.91 48.38 -7.71
N TYR A 73 -6.72 48.45 -8.32
CA TYR A 73 -6.11 47.28 -8.95
C TYR A 73 -5.76 46.19 -7.94
N ASN A 74 -5.29 46.56 -6.74
CA ASN A 74 -5.01 45.62 -5.66
C ASN A 74 -6.29 44.94 -5.16
N HIS A 75 -7.40 45.67 -5.02
CA HIS A 75 -8.69 45.13 -4.60
C HIS A 75 -9.19 44.04 -5.56
N ILE A 76 -9.17 44.31 -6.87
CA ILE A 76 -9.57 43.33 -7.90
C ILE A 76 -8.66 42.09 -7.86
N LEU A 77 -7.33 42.27 -7.74
CA LEU A 77 -6.39 41.15 -7.57
C LEU A 77 -6.61 40.36 -6.27
N GLN A 78 -7.20 40.97 -5.24
CA GLN A 78 -7.47 40.34 -3.94
C GLN A 78 -8.79 39.54 -3.92
N ASN A 79 -9.75 39.88 -4.77
CA ASN A 79 -10.99 39.11 -4.90
C ASN A 79 -10.89 38.05 -6.02
N SER A 80 -9.91 38.19 -6.92
CA SER A 80 -9.63 37.24 -8.00
C SER A 80 -9.04 35.88 -7.55
N PRO A 81 -9.40 34.76 -8.23
CA PRO A 81 -8.75 33.46 -8.06
C PRO A 81 -7.23 33.50 -8.34
N PRO A 82 -6.37 32.99 -7.43
CA PRO A 82 -4.91 33.03 -7.62
C PRO A 82 -4.39 32.35 -8.90
N SER A 83 -5.12 31.37 -9.44
CA SER A 83 -4.81 30.68 -10.69
C SER A 83 -4.81 31.59 -11.92
N LEU A 84 -5.58 32.69 -11.91
CA LEU A 84 -5.71 33.63 -13.03
C LEU A 84 -4.67 34.78 -13.00
N LEU A 85 -3.99 34.96 -11.87
CA LEU A 85 -2.98 36.01 -11.66
C LEU A 85 -1.62 35.62 -12.26
N ASN A 86 -0.86 36.58 -12.77
CA ASN A 86 0.49 36.31 -13.27
C ASN A 86 1.52 36.27 -12.13
N ARG A 87 2.73 35.75 -12.41
CA ARG A 87 3.78 35.57 -11.38
C ARG A 87 4.17 36.87 -10.68
N LYS A 88 4.14 38.02 -11.37
CA LYS A 88 4.52 39.31 -10.81
C LYS A 88 3.43 39.83 -9.85
N GLU A 89 2.16 39.76 -10.26
CA GLU A 89 0.99 40.06 -9.39
C GLU A 89 0.96 39.18 -8.14
N LEU A 90 1.24 37.87 -8.31
CA LEU A 90 1.29 36.91 -7.21
C LEU A 90 2.42 37.24 -6.22
N ARG A 91 3.63 37.54 -6.71
CA ARG A 91 4.80 37.84 -5.88
C ARG A 91 4.73 39.20 -5.18
N ASP A 92 4.44 40.24 -5.96
CA ASP A 92 4.63 41.63 -5.53
C ASP A 92 3.39 42.16 -4.78
N ARG A 93 2.20 41.56 -4.98
CA ARG A 93 0.93 42.10 -4.46
C ARG A 93 0.11 41.08 -3.65
N ARG A 94 -0.18 39.90 -4.21
CA ARG A 94 -1.05 38.90 -3.55
C ARG A 94 -0.40 38.23 -2.35
N LEU A 95 0.85 37.76 -2.47
CA LEU A 95 1.56 37.06 -1.39
C LEU A 95 1.84 37.92 -0.15
N PRO A 96 2.31 39.19 -0.26
CA PRO A 96 2.46 40.06 0.90
C PRO A 96 1.13 40.31 1.61
N HIS A 97 0.05 40.53 0.86
CA HIS A 97 -1.28 40.74 1.42
C HIS A 97 -1.81 39.50 2.16
N ALA A 98 -1.72 38.30 1.56
CA ALA A 98 -2.15 37.06 2.20
C ALA A 98 -1.36 36.76 3.49
N ARG A 99 -0.06 37.09 3.54
CA ARG A 99 0.74 37.03 4.78
C ARG A 99 0.28 38.05 5.83
N LYS A 100 -0.03 39.29 5.42
CA LYS A 100 -0.54 40.35 6.31
C LYS A 100 -1.90 39.95 6.90
N ARG A 101 -2.86 39.47 6.09
CA ARG A 101 -4.17 38.98 6.55
C ARG A 101 -4.03 37.85 7.57
N LEU A 102 -3.17 36.85 7.32
CA LEU A 102 -2.94 35.76 8.28
C LEU A 102 -2.27 36.24 9.59
N LYS A 103 -1.42 37.27 9.55
CA LYS A 103 -0.84 37.87 10.78
C LYS A 103 -1.91 38.61 11.59
N ILE A 104 -2.79 39.36 10.92
CA ILE A 104 -3.88 40.11 11.55
C ILE A 104 -4.92 39.14 12.14
N SER A 105 -5.42 38.15 11.38
CA SER A 105 -6.44 37.22 11.87
C SER A 105 -5.93 36.35 13.03
N LYS A 106 -4.63 36.00 13.06
CA LYS A 106 -4.01 35.36 14.23
C LYS A 106 -3.92 36.27 15.47
N LYS A 107 -3.78 37.59 15.29
CA LYS A 107 -3.79 38.57 16.40
C LYS A 107 -5.21 38.67 16.98
N GLN A 108 -6.19 38.89 16.11
CA GLN A 108 -7.62 38.96 16.48
C GLN A 108 -8.11 37.69 17.16
N PHE A 109 -7.73 36.49 16.67
CA PHE A 109 -8.07 35.23 17.35
C PHE A 109 -7.37 35.06 18.71
N LYS A 110 -6.18 35.66 18.91
CA LYS A 110 -5.54 35.67 20.24
C LYS A 110 -6.26 36.64 21.18
N GLU A 111 -6.67 37.81 20.69
CA GLU A 111 -7.41 38.84 21.43
C GLU A 111 -8.79 38.32 21.86
N ALA A 112 -9.63 37.86 20.93
CA ALA A 112 -10.95 37.28 21.23
C ALA A 112 -10.89 36.04 22.15
N LYS A 113 -9.77 35.31 22.18
CA LYS A 113 -9.55 34.18 23.10
C LYS A 113 -9.13 34.62 24.51
N VAL A 114 -8.56 35.81 24.67
CA VAL A 114 -8.30 36.43 25.98
C VAL A 114 -9.59 37.03 26.52
N GLU A 115 -10.32 37.77 25.69
CA GLU A 115 -11.62 38.37 26.01
C GLU A 115 -12.65 37.32 26.43
N ALA A 116 -12.85 36.28 25.61
CA ALA A 116 -13.71 35.14 25.96
C ALA A 116 -13.21 34.28 27.15
N LYS A 117 -12.03 34.56 27.71
CA LYS A 117 -11.56 34.00 28.99
C LYS A 117 -11.85 34.91 30.16
N GLU A 118 -11.77 36.24 30.00
CA GLU A 118 -12.15 37.20 31.04
C GLU A 118 -13.67 37.18 31.26
N GLU A 119 -14.50 37.20 30.20
CA GLU A 119 -15.96 36.99 30.28
C GLU A 119 -16.32 35.71 31.09
N ARG A 120 -15.55 34.64 30.91
CA ARG A 120 -15.72 33.35 31.61
C ARG A 120 -15.26 33.38 33.06
N LYS A 121 -14.39 34.31 33.46
CA LYS A 121 -14.07 34.56 34.88
C LYS A 121 -15.12 35.45 35.52
N GLU A 122 -15.62 36.45 34.79
CA GLU A 122 -16.60 37.42 35.25
C GLU A 122 -17.96 36.75 35.51
N SER A 123 -18.50 36.02 34.52
CA SER A 123 -19.70 35.18 34.69
C SER A 123 -19.54 34.08 35.77
N ARG A 124 -18.31 33.63 36.06
CA ARG A 124 -18.01 32.73 37.20
C ARG A 124 -17.97 33.44 38.55
N LYS A 125 -17.67 34.74 38.60
CA LYS A 125 -17.81 35.56 39.81
C LYS A 125 -19.29 35.86 40.07
N GLU A 126 -20.02 36.30 39.05
CA GLU A 126 -21.47 36.55 39.10
C GLU A 126 -22.26 35.32 39.60
N ARG A 127 -21.97 34.13 39.06
CA ARG A 127 -22.56 32.87 39.53
C ARG A 127 -22.21 32.49 40.98
N LYS A 128 -21.13 33.04 41.56
CA LYS A 128 -20.78 32.84 42.97
C LYS A 128 -21.44 33.86 43.89
N THR A 129 -21.68 35.09 43.43
CA THR A 129 -22.41 36.10 44.22
C THR A 129 -23.91 35.85 44.27
N ASN A 130 -24.52 35.37 43.17
CA ASN A 130 -25.96 35.10 43.10
C ASN A 130 -26.35 33.69 43.59
N GLN A 131 -25.55 33.04 44.44
CA GLN A 131 -25.84 31.69 44.95
C GLN A 131 -26.73 31.68 46.22
N LYS A 132 -27.53 32.74 46.40
CA LYS A 132 -28.72 32.78 47.25
C LYS A 132 -29.90 33.20 46.37
N PHE A 133 -31.02 32.49 46.48
CA PHE A 133 -32.21 32.54 45.61
C PHE A 133 -32.04 31.98 44.19
N LEU A 134 -32.37 30.69 44.04
CA LEU A 134 -33.44 30.23 43.16
C LEU A 134 -33.69 28.73 43.38
N TYR A 135 -34.87 28.41 43.92
CA TYR A 135 -35.36 27.05 44.13
C TYR A 135 -36.36 26.73 43.01
N GLY A 136 -36.28 25.55 42.40
CA GLY A 136 -37.26 25.09 41.40
C GLY A 136 -36.98 25.55 39.95
N GLN A 137 -36.16 24.79 39.22
CA GLN A 137 -36.41 24.54 37.79
C GLN A 137 -35.80 23.19 37.37
N GLU A 138 -36.51 22.49 36.48
CA GLU A 138 -36.31 21.09 36.16
C GLU A 138 -34.95 20.78 35.49
N SER A 139 -34.39 19.62 35.79
CA SER A 139 -33.16 19.12 35.17
C SER A 139 -33.40 18.68 33.72
N LYS A 140 -33.40 19.62 32.77
CA LYS A 140 -33.38 19.29 31.34
C LYS A 140 -32.15 18.44 31.00
N ALA A 141 -32.38 17.36 30.25
CA ALA A 141 -31.39 16.38 29.87
C ALA A 141 -30.16 17.01 29.18
N LYS A 142 -28.97 16.47 29.47
CA LYS A 142 -27.72 16.85 28.80
C LYS A 142 -27.71 16.29 27.38
N SER A 143 -28.14 17.09 26.40
CA SER A 143 -27.92 16.75 25.00
C SER A 143 -26.42 16.85 24.66
N ASN A 144 -25.87 15.82 24.00
CA ASN A 144 -24.46 15.75 23.63
C ASN A 144 -24.10 16.61 22.40
N PHE A 145 -24.64 17.84 22.31
CA PHE A 145 -24.27 18.78 21.26
C PHE A 145 -22.98 19.52 21.61
N PHE A 146 -21.91 19.23 20.85
CA PHE A 146 -20.53 19.76 21.00
C PHE A 146 -20.37 21.27 20.67
N PHE A 147 -21.20 22.15 21.27
CA PHE A 147 -21.07 23.62 21.14
C PHE A 147 -21.12 24.39 22.46
N HIS A 148 -20.89 23.75 23.60
CA HIS A 148 -20.73 24.47 24.87
C HIS A 148 -19.26 24.89 25.12
N GLY A 149 -19.02 26.20 25.08
CA GLY A 149 -17.82 26.82 25.65
C GLY A 149 -16.90 27.59 24.69
N LYS A 150 -17.41 28.25 23.65
CA LYS A 150 -16.66 29.28 22.88
C LYS A 150 -17.58 30.43 22.49
N ASN A 151 -17.15 31.68 22.73
CA ASN A 151 -17.88 32.88 22.32
C ASN A 151 -18.01 32.90 20.78
N LEU A 152 -19.13 33.42 20.26
CA LEU A 152 -19.37 33.64 18.84
C LEU A 152 -18.21 34.39 18.15
N GLU A 153 -17.57 35.33 18.86
CA GLU A 153 -16.41 36.07 18.36
C GLU A 153 -15.15 35.19 18.24
N GLU A 154 -14.89 34.32 19.23
CA GLU A 154 -13.82 33.31 19.17
C GLU A 154 -14.01 32.40 17.94
N LEU A 155 -15.25 32.02 17.63
CA LEU A 155 -15.61 31.20 16.48
C LEU A 155 -15.46 31.95 15.14
N LYS A 156 -15.93 33.20 15.05
CA LYS A 156 -15.73 34.07 13.87
C LYS A 156 -14.25 34.28 13.57
N ALA A 157 -13.45 34.63 14.59
CA ALA A 157 -12.01 34.83 14.46
C ALA A 157 -11.28 33.52 14.07
N LYS A 158 -11.70 32.36 14.60
CA LYS A 158 -11.18 31.04 14.19
C LYS A 158 -11.48 30.73 12.71
N LYS A 159 -12.69 31.07 12.22
CA LYS A 159 -13.10 30.90 10.82
C LYS A 159 -12.24 31.78 9.89
N GLU A 160 -12.00 33.04 10.26
CA GLU A 160 -11.11 33.95 9.53
C GLU A 160 -9.64 33.48 9.49
N VAL A 161 -9.11 32.90 10.58
CA VAL A 161 -7.78 32.28 10.57
C VAL A 161 -7.70 31.10 9.60
N LYS A 162 -8.75 30.25 9.52
CA LYS A 162 -8.82 29.14 8.56
C LYS A 162 -8.83 29.65 7.12
N ALA A 163 -9.72 30.59 6.79
CA ALA A 163 -9.81 31.20 5.46
C ALA A 163 -8.51 31.92 5.03
N ALA A 164 -7.86 32.66 5.93
CA ALA A 164 -6.58 33.30 5.65
C ALA A 164 -5.43 32.29 5.41
N LYS A 165 -5.44 31.15 6.12
CA LYS A 165 -4.46 30.06 5.93
C LYS A 165 -4.64 29.37 4.57
N GLU A 166 -5.88 29.14 4.16
CA GLU A 166 -6.24 28.56 2.86
C GLU A 166 -5.91 29.49 1.68
N ASN A 167 -6.24 30.79 1.79
CA ASN A 167 -5.87 31.80 0.79
C ASN A 167 -4.34 31.90 0.61
N LEU A 168 -3.57 31.83 1.71
CA LEU A 168 -2.11 31.79 1.63
C LEU A 168 -1.57 30.48 1.01
N LYS A 169 -2.23 29.34 1.25
CA LYS A 169 -1.88 28.03 0.65
C LYS A 169 -2.08 28.06 -0.87
N SER A 170 -3.28 28.45 -1.34
CA SER A 170 -3.62 28.51 -2.77
C SER A 170 -2.77 29.55 -3.51
N THR A 171 -2.54 30.73 -2.91
CA THR A 171 -1.66 31.76 -3.50
C THR A 171 -0.20 31.27 -3.63
N LYS A 172 0.34 30.56 -2.61
CA LYS A 172 1.69 29.95 -2.71
C LYS A 172 1.75 28.90 -3.80
N GLN A 173 0.73 28.07 -3.96
CA GLN A 173 0.65 27.02 -4.98
C GLN A 173 0.63 27.63 -6.39
N ALA A 174 -0.22 28.62 -6.64
CA ALA A 174 -0.27 29.35 -7.90
C ALA A 174 1.04 30.10 -8.22
N TYR A 175 1.71 30.67 -7.21
CA TYR A 175 3.02 31.30 -7.42
C TYR A 175 4.11 30.29 -7.79
N LYS A 176 4.15 29.13 -7.12
CA LYS A 176 5.12 28.07 -7.43
C LYS A 176 4.88 27.49 -8.83
N SER A 177 3.64 27.22 -9.24
CA SER A 177 3.34 26.64 -10.57
C SER A 177 3.76 27.56 -11.74
N LYS A 178 3.77 28.88 -11.53
CA LYS A 178 4.20 29.86 -12.54
C LYS A 178 5.69 30.22 -12.49
N LYS A 179 6.48 29.55 -11.65
CA LYS A 179 7.93 29.80 -11.50
C LYS A 179 8.74 29.04 -12.57
N VAL A 180 8.83 29.59 -13.77
CA VAL A 180 9.90 29.20 -14.73
C VAL A 180 11.25 29.35 -14.01
N SER A 181 12.06 28.28 -14.06
CA SER A 181 13.32 28.17 -13.33
C SER A 181 14.43 28.98 -14.01
N ARG A 182 15.43 29.44 -13.24
CA ARG A 182 16.68 29.96 -13.84
C ARG A 182 17.39 28.87 -14.65
N LYS A 183 17.30 27.59 -14.21
CA LYS A 183 17.79 26.42 -14.96
C LYS A 183 17.31 26.44 -16.42
N ALA A 184 16.02 26.66 -16.71
CA ALA A 184 15.53 26.70 -18.10
C ALA A 184 16.14 27.85 -18.94
N LYS A 185 16.41 29.01 -18.34
CA LYS A 185 17.00 30.16 -19.06
C LYS A 185 18.51 30.03 -19.25
N THR A 186 19.21 29.41 -18.29
CA THR A 186 20.64 29.09 -18.41
C THR A 186 20.86 27.90 -19.35
N PHE A 187 19.97 26.89 -19.33
CA PHE A 187 19.98 25.77 -20.26
C PHE A 187 19.76 26.23 -21.71
N LEU A 188 18.81 27.13 -21.96
CA LEU A 188 18.66 27.80 -23.27
C LEU A 188 19.89 28.63 -23.69
N TYR A 189 20.65 29.16 -22.74
CA TYR A 189 21.86 29.96 -23.02
C TYR A 189 23.10 29.08 -23.28
N VAL A 190 23.18 27.91 -22.65
CA VAL A 190 24.22 26.89 -22.91
C VAL A 190 23.93 26.18 -24.24
N LEU A 191 22.67 25.80 -24.49
CA LEU A 191 22.24 25.26 -25.78
C LEU A 191 22.45 26.23 -26.95
N GLY A 192 22.27 27.53 -26.72
CA GLY A 192 22.57 28.57 -27.72
C GLY A 192 24.06 28.77 -27.99
N ARG A 193 24.95 28.09 -27.26
CA ARG A 193 26.40 28.12 -27.46
C ARG A 193 26.93 26.79 -28.03
N GLU A 194 26.48 25.66 -27.49
CA GLU A 194 26.78 24.32 -28.05
C GLU A 194 26.08 24.10 -29.41
N GLY A 195 24.90 24.67 -29.63
CA GLY A 195 24.21 24.67 -30.92
C GLY A 195 24.87 25.54 -32.00
N GLY A 196 25.92 26.29 -31.67
CA GLY A 196 26.77 26.98 -32.65
C GLY A 196 27.90 26.10 -33.21
N GLU A 197 28.30 25.07 -32.46
CA GLU A 197 29.37 24.12 -32.84
C GLU A 197 28.80 22.80 -33.39
N LEU A 198 27.55 22.44 -33.01
CA LEU A 198 26.84 21.28 -33.59
C LEU A 198 26.09 21.59 -34.90
N ALA A 199 25.92 22.87 -35.25
CA ALA A 199 25.24 23.29 -36.49
C ALA A 199 26.20 23.41 -37.69
N SER A 200 27.50 23.16 -37.53
CA SER A 200 28.49 23.24 -38.60
C SER A 200 28.85 21.90 -39.25
N GLU A 201 28.33 20.76 -38.76
CA GLU A 201 28.74 19.43 -39.27
C GLU A 201 27.62 18.55 -39.86
N ASN A 202 26.33 18.84 -39.66
CA ASN A 202 25.24 18.13 -40.40
C ASN A 202 23.98 19.00 -40.55
N GLU A 203 23.54 19.22 -41.80
CA GLU A 203 22.27 19.88 -42.14
C GLU A 203 21.08 18.90 -42.06
N ASP A 204 20.80 18.32 -40.88
CA ASP A 204 19.67 17.39 -40.74
C ASP A 204 18.78 17.61 -39.50
N LEU A 205 17.47 17.49 -39.73
CA LEU A 205 16.39 17.81 -38.79
C LEU A 205 16.30 16.89 -37.57
N GLU A 206 17.08 15.80 -37.52
CA GLU A 206 17.11 14.85 -36.39
C GLU A 206 17.79 15.43 -35.13
N GLY A 207 18.88 16.21 -35.29
CA GLY A 207 19.63 16.78 -34.16
C GLY A 207 18.79 17.73 -33.28
N TYR A 208 17.78 18.38 -33.88
CA TYR A 208 16.84 19.24 -33.16
C TYR A 208 15.77 18.46 -32.35
N ARG A 209 15.52 17.20 -32.69
CA ARG A 209 14.47 16.36 -32.10
C ARG A 209 14.96 15.56 -30.90
N THR A 210 16.15 14.98 -30.96
CA THR A 210 16.84 14.37 -29.80
C THR A 210 17.00 15.37 -28.64
N LEU A 211 17.26 16.64 -28.98
CA LEU A 211 17.27 17.76 -28.04
C LEU A 211 15.90 17.98 -27.36
N GLN A 212 14.82 17.87 -28.13
CA GLN A 212 13.46 18.07 -27.66
C GLN A 212 12.96 16.91 -26.77
N GLU A 213 13.38 15.68 -27.07
CA GLU A 213 13.16 14.48 -26.24
C GLU A 213 13.89 14.56 -24.91
N THR A 214 15.18 14.96 -24.93
CA THR A 214 15.97 15.20 -23.71
C THR A 214 15.30 16.25 -22.80
N ILE A 215 14.72 17.30 -23.41
CA ILE A 215 13.90 18.31 -22.72
C ILE A 215 12.57 17.74 -22.16
N ARG A 216 11.95 16.76 -22.82
CA ARG A 216 10.73 16.07 -22.33
C ARG A 216 11.05 15.12 -21.18
N LYS A 217 12.07 14.28 -21.29
CA LYS A 217 12.54 13.37 -20.21
C LYS A 217 12.92 14.20 -18.97
N GLY A 218 13.72 15.27 -19.12
CA GLY A 218 14.06 16.18 -18.02
C GLY A 218 12.85 16.90 -17.37
N LYS A 219 11.76 17.15 -18.12
CA LYS A 219 10.51 17.68 -17.55
C LYS A 219 9.77 16.66 -16.70
N ARG A 220 9.68 15.37 -17.10
CA ARG A 220 9.07 14.28 -16.32
C ARG A 220 9.77 14.18 -14.95
N TYR A 221 11.10 14.00 -14.92
CA TYR A 221 11.90 14.00 -13.69
C TYR A 221 11.68 15.24 -12.80
N SER A 222 11.62 16.44 -13.38
CA SER A 222 11.47 17.68 -12.59
C SER A 222 10.12 17.86 -11.87
N ARG A 223 9.08 17.15 -12.29
CA ARG A 223 7.77 17.14 -11.60
C ARG A 223 7.80 16.22 -10.39
N LEU A 224 8.39 15.03 -10.54
CA LEU A 224 8.60 14.05 -9.48
C LEU A 224 9.38 14.68 -8.30
N SER A 225 10.53 15.30 -8.59
CA SER A 225 11.36 16.00 -7.57
C SER A 225 10.62 17.11 -6.81
N TYR A 226 9.57 17.68 -7.38
CA TYR A 226 8.81 18.78 -6.77
C TYR A 226 7.69 18.30 -5.83
N ASN A 227 7.19 17.07 -6.02
CA ASN A 227 6.21 16.46 -5.13
C ASN A 227 6.91 15.86 -3.89
N ILE A 228 7.97 15.07 -4.08
CA ILE A 228 8.79 14.47 -3.01
C ILE A 228 9.40 15.52 -2.08
N GLY A 229 9.84 16.66 -2.62
CA GLY A 229 10.38 17.79 -1.86
C GLY A 229 9.37 18.51 -0.93
N LYS A 230 8.17 17.97 -0.74
CA LYS A 230 7.23 18.36 0.33
C LYS A 230 7.26 17.42 1.55
N ALA A 231 7.54 16.13 1.36
CA ALA A 231 7.50 15.13 2.43
C ALA A 231 8.71 15.30 3.38
N SER A 232 9.90 15.28 2.77
CA SER A 232 11.25 15.49 3.33
C SER A 232 11.52 16.81 4.09
N VAL A 233 10.51 17.64 4.38
CA VAL A 233 10.63 18.87 5.18
C VAL A 233 10.25 18.65 6.65
N LYS A 234 9.76 17.45 7.03
CA LYS A 234 9.37 17.13 8.43
C LYS A 234 10.51 16.61 9.32
N THR A 235 11.43 15.81 8.79
CA THR A 235 12.45 15.05 9.56
C THR A 235 13.84 15.70 9.50
N GLY A 236 13.95 16.89 10.07
CA GLY A 236 15.22 17.61 10.13
C GLY A 236 15.99 17.39 11.43
N GLN A 237 16.91 16.40 11.48
CA GLN A 237 18.23 16.52 12.15
C GLN A 237 19.21 15.31 12.03
N ALA A 238 18.78 14.11 11.61
CA ALA A 238 19.62 12.90 11.70
C ALA A 238 20.50 12.53 10.47
N THR A 239 20.30 13.15 9.30
CA THR A 239 20.72 12.57 8.00
C THR A 239 22.13 12.86 7.48
N GLY A 240 22.96 13.63 8.21
CA GLY A 240 24.19 14.25 7.68
C GLY A 240 25.33 13.33 7.22
N ARG A 241 25.34 12.04 7.58
CA ARG A 241 26.36 11.07 7.10
C ARG A 241 25.95 10.37 5.80
N PHE A 242 24.66 10.15 5.59
CA PHE A 242 24.09 9.43 4.45
C PHE A 242 24.22 10.23 3.15
N THR A 243 23.87 11.52 3.21
CA THR A 243 23.90 12.44 2.06
C THR A 243 25.29 12.54 1.41
N LYS A 244 26.36 12.48 2.20
CA LYS A 244 27.73 12.74 1.73
C LYS A 244 28.31 11.59 0.89
N LYS A 245 27.97 10.33 1.19
CA LYS A 245 28.41 9.15 0.43
C LYS A 245 27.53 8.91 -0.81
N ARG A 246 26.25 9.27 -0.74
CA ARG A 246 25.33 9.29 -1.91
C ARG A 246 25.80 10.31 -2.96
N LEU A 247 26.21 11.51 -2.53
CA LEU A 247 26.68 12.58 -3.43
C LEU A 247 27.91 12.22 -4.27
N THR A 248 28.84 11.42 -3.74
CA THR A 248 30.05 11.00 -4.47
C THR A 248 29.71 9.98 -5.55
N ASN A 249 28.96 8.94 -5.17
CA ASN A 249 28.66 7.82 -6.06
C ASN A 249 27.80 8.26 -7.26
N THR A 250 26.79 9.11 -7.07
CA THR A 250 25.95 9.56 -8.20
C THR A 250 26.68 10.54 -9.12
N LYS A 251 27.69 11.27 -8.61
CA LYS A 251 28.54 12.12 -9.46
C LYS A 251 29.40 11.27 -10.39
N GLU A 252 30.00 10.19 -9.89
CA GLU A 252 30.81 9.26 -10.68
C GLU A 252 29.96 8.53 -11.75
N ARG A 253 28.76 8.04 -11.40
CA ARG A 253 27.83 7.45 -12.40
C ARG A 253 27.41 8.44 -13.49
N TYR A 254 27.21 9.72 -13.15
CA TYR A 254 26.88 10.75 -14.14
C TYR A 254 28.04 11.03 -15.12
N HIS A 255 29.30 10.89 -14.67
CA HIS A 255 30.45 10.95 -15.56
C HIS A 255 30.51 9.72 -16.47
N HIS A 256 30.37 8.49 -15.95
CA HIS A 256 30.42 7.28 -16.79
C HIS A 256 29.25 7.16 -17.78
N PHE A 257 28.08 7.69 -17.45
CA PHE A 257 26.95 7.81 -18.38
C PHE A 257 27.24 8.78 -19.53
N LYS A 258 27.97 9.88 -19.28
CA LYS A 258 28.45 10.78 -20.34
C LYS A 258 29.54 10.15 -21.22
N ASP A 259 30.33 9.25 -20.67
CA ASP A 259 31.46 8.59 -21.35
C ASP A 259 31.07 7.28 -22.07
N GLY A 260 29.77 6.97 -22.21
CA GLY A 260 29.27 5.78 -22.90
C GLY A 260 29.51 4.45 -22.19
N LYS A 261 29.85 4.45 -20.89
CA LYS A 261 30.23 3.23 -20.14
C LYS A 261 29.12 2.61 -19.28
N GLY A 262 27.88 3.09 -19.45
CA GLY A 262 26.74 2.70 -18.63
C GLY A 262 26.82 3.21 -17.18
N TRP A 263 25.91 2.76 -16.33
CA TRP A 263 25.69 3.32 -14.99
C TRP A 263 26.59 2.74 -13.88
N LYS A 264 27.81 2.31 -14.23
CA LYS A 264 28.70 1.53 -13.36
C LYS A 264 29.62 2.41 -12.51
N LEU A 265 29.99 1.95 -11.31
CA LEU A 265 31.11 2.50 -10.54
C LEU A 265 32.44 1.90 -11.02
N ALA A 266 33.54 2.66 -10.94
CA ALA A 266 34.87 2.12 -11.20
C ALA A 266 35.29 1.16 -10.07
N LYS A 267 36.03 0.10 -10.42
CA LYS A 267 36.75 -0.69 -9.40
C LYS A 267 37.88 0.15 -8.80
N ASP A 268 38.11 -0.09 -7.51
CA ASP A 268 39.13 0.49 -6.63
C ASP A 268 38.96 1.97 -6.21
N ASN A 269 38.41 2.14 -5.01
CA ASN A 269 38.73 3.28 -4.14
C ASN A 269 38.84 2.80 -2.67
N PRO A 270 40.05 2.71 -2.08
CA PRO A 270 40.25 2.06 -0.79
C PRO A 270 39.72 2.91 0.38
N SER A 271 38.74 2.37 1.12
CA SER A 271 38.12 3.09 2.23
C SER A 271 39.10 3.41 3.38
N SER A 272 39.04 4.64 3.89
CA SER A 272 40.01 5.23 4.83
C SER A 272 39.94 4.72 6.28
N PHE A 273 39.45 3.49 6.49
CA PHE A 273 39.29 2.87 7.80
C PHE A 273 40.64 2.38 8.39
N LYS A 274 41.52 1.80 7.55
CA LYS A 274 42.85 1.28 7.93
C LYS A 274 43.74 2.32 8.65
N ASN A 275 43.66 3.58 8.22
CA ASN A 275 44.46 4.68 8.81
C ASN A 275 43.87 5.25 10.11
N ARG A 276 42.59 4.97 10.42
CA ARG A 276 41.91 5.51 11.61
C ARG A 276 42.09 4.60 12.83
N PHE A 277 42.06 3.27 12.63
CA PHE A 277 42.32 2.31 13.71
C PHE A 277 43.77 2.37 14.23
N ARG A 278 44.76 2.61 13.35
CA ARG A 278 46.16 2.79 13.75
C ARG A 278 46.43 4.02 14.63
N LYS A 279 45.56 5.05 14.57
CA LYS A 279 45.65 6.25 15.44
C LYS A 279 44.89 6.13 16.77
N LEU A 280 43.90 5.23 16.87
CA LEU A 280 43.06 5.08 18.06
C LEU A 280 43.66 4.20 19.18
N LYS A 281 44.79 3.51 18.93
CA LYS A 281 45.46 2.66 19.94
C LYS A 281 46.56 3.38 20.75
N LYS A 282 46.69 4.72 20.68
CA LYS A 282 47.86 5.43 21.28
C LYS A 282 47.60 6.58 22.25
N GLN A 283 46.36 7.07 22.42
CA GLN A 283 46.07 8.15 23.39
C GLN A 283 44.68 7.98 24.03
N GLY A 284 44.64 7.31 25.19
CA GLY A 284 43.58 7.46 26.18
C GLY A 284 43.94 8.57 27.18
N LEU A 285 42.92 9.07 27.91
CA LEU A 285 43.01 10.07 28.99
C LEU A 285 43.73 11.40 28.68
N THR A 286 42.96 12.48 28.49
CA THR A 286 42.86 13.55 29.52
C THR A 286 41.81 14.62 29.17
N SER A 287 41.15 15.11 30.21
CA SER A 287 39.93 15.91 30.21
C SER A 287 40.03 17.32 29.59
N VAL A 288 39.12 17.62 28.65
CA VAL A 288 38.20 18.79 28.50
C VAL A 288 38.67 20.24 28.79
N ARG A 289 39.70 20.52 29.60
CA ARG A 289 40.00 21.88 30.11
C ARG A 289 40.63 22.87 29.11
N ASN A 290 41.00 22.42 27.91
CA ASN A 290 41.68 23.25 26.88
C ASN A 290 40.79 23.79 25.74
N ILE A 291 39.47 23.56 25.78
CA ILE A 291 38.57 23.99 24.69
C ILE A 291 38.24 25.49 24.76
N TYR A 292 38.19 26.09 25.96
CA TYR A 292 37.79 27.50 26.11
C TYR A 292 38.88 28.51 25.71
N GLN A 293 40.16 28.16 25.83
CA GLN A 293 41.26 29.03 25.36
C GLN A 293 41.50 28.93 23.84
N LYS A 294 41.20 27.79 23.20
CA LYS A 294 41.38 27.63 21.75
C LYS A 294 40.32 28.34 20.89
N LEU A 295 39.19 28.76 21.47
CA LEU A 295 38.22 29.61 20.78
C LEU A 295 38.69 31.07 20.61
N LYS A 296 39.74 31.52 21.32
CA LYS A 296 40.30 32.87 21.18
C LYS A 296 41.38 32.98 20.09
N ALA A 297 41.92 31.85 19.62
CA ALA A 297 42.96 31.79 18.59
C ALA A 297 42.42 31.66 17.14
N ALA A 298 41.11 31.49 16.96
CA ALA A 298 40.48 31.41 15.64
C ALA A 298 40.29 32.78 14.94
N PHE A 299 40.81 33.87 15.53
CA PHE A 299 40.58 35.25 15.08
C PHE A 299 41.82 35.95 14.47
N SER A 300 42.94 35.24 14.31
CA SER A 300 44.23 35.82 13.87
C SER A 300 44.70 35.35 12.48
N PHE A 301 43.77 35.19 11.52
CA PHE A 301 44.09 34.75 10.14
C PHE A 301 43.97 35.85 9.07
N PHE A 302 43.89 37.13 9.48
CA PHE A 302 43.81 38.27 8.56
C PHE A 302 44.83 39.37 8.91
N THR A 303 46.09 39.14 8.58
CA THR A 303 47.10 40.20 8.46
C THR A 303 47.91 39.99 7.19
N PHE A 304 47.81 40.96 6.26
CA PHE A 304 48.66 41.14 5.06
C PHE A 304 48.55 40.06 3.96
N ALA A 305 48.46 40.33 2.65
CA ALA A 305 48.04 41.49 1.85
C ALA A 305 47.75 40.95 0.41
N ALA A 306 47.01 41.59 -0.52
CA ALA A 306 46.33 42.89 -0.57
C ALA A 306 45.07 42.78 -1.48
N GLY A 307 44.66 43.89 -2.13
CA GLY A 307 43.95 43.86 -3.42
C GLY A 307 42.42 43.69 -3.40
N ASN A 308 41.71 44.80 -3.14
CA ASN A 308 40.29 45.04 -3.41
C ASN A 308 39.24 44.26 -2.55
N PRO A 309 38.48 44.91 -1.64
CA PRO A 309 37.54 44.21 -0.75
C PRO A 309 36.30 43.62 -1.45
N ILE A 310 35.98 44.06 -2.68
CA ILE A 310 34.78 43.60 -3.40
C ILE A 310 34.99 42.19 -3.96
N THR A 311 36.20 41.84 -4.41
CA THR A 311 36.53 40.49 -4.91
C THR A 311 36.52 39.44 -3.80
N TRP A 312 36.73 39.80 -2.53
CA TRP A 312 36.62 38.88 -1.40
C TRP A 312 35.18 38.66 -0.94
N ILE A 313 34.33 39.69 -0.98
CA ILE A 313 32.89 39.52 -0.71
C ILE A 313 32.22 38.73 -1.84
N VAL A 314 32.55 39.04 -3.10
CA VAL A 314 32.04 38.29 -4.26
C VAL A 314 32.67 36.90 -4.34
N GLY A 315 33.96 36.75 -4.10
CA GLY A 315 34.64 35.46 -4.05
C GLY A 315 34.17 34.58 -2.91
N GLY A 316 33.90 35.15 -1.74
CA GLY A 316 33.27 34.48 -0.60
C GLY A 316 31.80 34.13 -0.85
N LEU A 317 31.02 35.02 -1.48
CA LEU A 317 29.66 34.71 -1.92
C LEU A 317 29.63 33.69 -3.06
N VAL A 318 30.62 33.68 -3.96
CA VAL A 318 30.74 32.72 -5.06
C VAL A 318 31.27 31.39 -4.54
N PHE A 319 32.18 31.35 -3.57
CA PHE A 319 32.61 30.14 -2.89
C PHE A 319 31.50 29.56 -2.00
N LEU A 320 30.74 30.40 -1.30
CA LEU A 320 29.55 29.99 -0.55
C LEU A 320 28.39 29.62 -1.48
N LEU A 321 28.25 30.27 -2.65
CA LEU A 321 27.34 29.85 -3.72
C LEU A 321 27.85 28.62 -4.49
N LEU A 322 29.14 28.30 -4.48
CA LEU A 322 29.73 27.08 -5.06
C LEU A 322 29.69 25.92 -4.06
N LEU A 323 29.80 26.19 -2.76
CA LEU A 323 29.46 25.26 -1.69
C LEU A 323 27.96 25.00 -1.67
N MET A 324 27.12 26.03 -1.75
CA MET A 324 25.68 25.85 -1.93
C MET A 324 25.36 25.22 -3.29
N MET A 325 26.06 25.53 -4.39
CA MET A 325 25.83 24.85 -5.67
C MET A 325 26.33 23.42 -5.65
N SER A 326 27.41 23.06 -4.96
CA SER A 326 27.78 21.64 -4.79
C SER A 326 26.83 20.92 -3.82
N PHE A 327 26.24 21.62 -2.86
CA PHE A 327 25.14 21.14 -2.01
C PHE A 327 23.79 21.02 -2.76
N PHE A 328 23.55 21.80 -3.82
CA PHE A 328 22.30 21.82 -4.61
C PHE A 328 22.40 21.22 -6.04
N LEU A 329 23.60 20.90 -6.52
CA LEU A 329 23.85 20.11 -7.74
C LEU A 329 23.93 18.61 -7.43
N GLY A 330 24.11 18.23 -6.16
CA GLY A 330 24.07 16.85 -5.68
C GLY A 330 22.67 16.34 -5.28
N PHE A 331 21.60 16.95 -5.80
CA PHE A 331 20.22 16.49 -5.55
C PHE A 331 19.70 15.64 -6.73
N SER A 332 20.19 14.39 -6.78
CA SER A 332 19.67 13.30 -7.61
C SER A 332 18.64 12.48 -6.84
N SER A 333 17.53 12.13 -7.51
CA SER A 333 16.55 11.08 -7.17
C SER A 333 16.56 10.50 -5.74
N ALA A 334 15.52 10.85 -4.98
CA ALA A 334 15.03 10.03 -3.88
C ALA A 334 14.12 8.94 -4.46
N SER A 335 14.71 7.97 -5.17
CA SER A 335 14.05 6.72 -5.54
C SER A 335 14.47 5.61 -4.58
N LEU A 336 13.55 4.67 -4.33
CA LEU A 336 13.82 3.50 -3.50
C LEU A 336 14.90 2.64 -4.17
N ILE A 337 14.66 2.25 -5.42
CA ILE A 337 15.60 1.49 -6.25
C ILE A 337 16.71 2.40 -6.81
N GLN A 338 17.95 1.96 -6.63
CA GLN A 338 19.20 2.65 -7.02
C GLN A 338 20.27 1.70 -7.61
N GLN A 339 19.98 0.40 -7.66
CA GLN A 339 20.79 -0.67 -8.23
C GLN A 339 20.77 -0.68 -9.77
N ASP A 340 21.79 -1.27 -10.40
CA ASP A 340 21.80 -1.59 -11.85
C ASP A 340 20.60 -2.48 -12.22
N GLU A 341 19.91 -2.17 -13.33
CA GLU A 341 18.68 -2.86 -13.77
C GLU A 341 18.90 -4.36 -14.08
N PHE A 342 20.11 -4.70 -14.54
CA PHE A 342 20.51 -6.09 -14.77
C PHE A 342 20.78 -6.85 -13.46
N GLU A 343 21.38 -6.22 -12.45
CA GLU A 343 21.64 -6.84 -11.14
C GLU A 343 20.36 -6.94 -10.30
N LEU A 344 19.47 -5.96 -10.43
CA LEU A 344 18.12 -6.01 -9.86
C LEU A 344 17.31 -7.16 -10.48
N THR A 345 17.36 -7.33 -11.81
CA THR A 345 16.72 -8.48 -12.48
C THR A 345 17.26 -9.80 -11.95
N LYS A 346 18.58 -9.93 -11.72
CA LYS A 346 19.19 -11.12 -11.10
C LYS A 346 18.75 -11.33 -9.65
N ALA A 347 18.68 -10.28 -8.84
CA ALA A 347 18.25 -10.37 -7.45
C ALA A 347 16.76 -10.78 -7.33
N TYR A 348 15.93 -10.27 -8.24
CA TYR A 348 14.53 -10.67 -8.37
C TYR A 348 14.42 -12.14 -8.83
N THR A 349 15.12 -12.53 -9.89
CA THR A 349 15.05 -13.91 -10.39
C THR A 349 15.62 -14.92 -9.42
N HIS A 350 16.63 -14.55 -8.62
CA HIS A 350 17.13 -15.38 -7.53
C HIS A 350 16.03 -15.72 -6.52
N LEU A 351 15.23 -14.74 -6.06
CA LEU A 351 14.11 -15.01 -5.15
C LEU A 351 12.98 -15.82 -5.81
N THR A 352 12.71 -15.63 -7.10
CA THR A 352 11.77 -16.52 -7.81
C THR A 352 12.31 -17.94 -7.98
N TRP A 353 13.63 -18.11 -8.00
CA TRP A 353 14.27 -19.43 -8.04
C TRP A 353 14.16 -20.13 -6.69
N GLU A 354 14.34 -19.41 -5.57
CA GLU A 354 14.04 -19.96 -4.23
C GLU A 354 12.55 -20.36 -4.14
N ASP A 355 11.62 -19.48 -4.56
CA ASP A 355 10.19 -19.80 -4.61
C ASP A 355 9.91 -21.08 -5.42
N ALA A 356 10.51 -21.23 -6.60
CA ALA A 356 10.31 -22.39 -7.48
C ALA A 356 10.95 -23.67 -6.94
N GLU A 357 12.19 -23.60 -6.45
CA GLU A 357 12.91 -24.76 -5.92
C GLU A 357 12.28 -25.25 -4.62
N HIS A 358 11.86 -24.34 -3.72
CA HIS A 358 11.12 -24.73 -2.53
C HIS A 358 9.69 -25.19 -2.84
N THR A 359 9.01 -24.63 -3.84
CA THR A 359 7.72 -25.20 -4.33
C THR A 359 7.87 -26.66 -4.73
N ARG A 360 8.92 -26.98 -5.48
CA ARG A 360 9.21 -28.32 -5.99
C ARG A 360 9.66 -29.32 -4.92
N THR A 361 10.36 -28.84 -3.90
CA THR A 361 11.06 -29.70 -2.93
C THR A 361 10.41 -29.80 -1.55
N ASN A 362 9.42 -28.96 -1.24
CA ASN A 362 8.73 -29.03 0.05
C ASN A 362 7.76 -30.22 0.10
N ASP A 363 7.77 -30.90 1.24
CA ASP A 363 6.92 -32.05 1.60
C ASP A 363 5.45 -31.66 1.86
N LYS A 364 5.20 -30.38 2.16
CA LYS A 364 3.86 -29.86 2.46
C LYS A 364 2.98 -29.75 1.21
N GLY A 365 3.56 -29.45 0.04
CA GLY A 365 2.88 -29.16 -1.23
C GLY A 365 2.67 -27.66 -1.55
N ILE A 366 3.33 -26.76 -0.81
CA ILE A 366 3.17 -25.30 -0.92
C ILE A 366 3.70 -24.79 -2.27
N THR A 367 2.94 -23.91 -2.94
CA THR A 367 3.40 -23.15 -4.10
C THR A 367 3.76 -21.73 -3.67
N TYR A 368 5.05 -21.41 -3.58
CA TYR A 368 5.53 -20.13 -3.05
C TYR A 368 5.47 -19.00 -4.08
N TYR A 369 4.93 -17.86 -3.66
CA TYR A 369 4.96 -16.61 -4.41
C TYR A 369 5.27 -15.45 -3.46
N THR A 370 6.53 -15.34 -3.05
CA THR A 370 7.04 -14.28 -2.19
C THR A 370 6.69 -12.89 -2.76
N LYS A 371 6.39 -11.93 -1.87
CA LYS A 371 6.18 -10.51 -2.23
C LYS A 371 7.54 -9.82 -2.48
N ILE A 372 8.19 -10.20 -3.58
CA ILE A 372 9.58 -9.84 -3.93
C ILE A 372 9.80 -8.32 -4.00
N ASP A 373 8.81 -7.53 -4.41
CA ASP A 373 8.91 -6.06 -4.48
C ASP A 373 9.28 -5.42 -3.13
N ASP A 374 8.76 -5.95 -2.01
CA ASP A 374 9.08 -5.50 -0.66
C ASP A 374 10.53 -5.85 -0.28
N VAL A 375 11.00 -7.02 -0.71
CA VAL A 375 12.40 -7.46 -0.53
C VAL A 375 13.34 -6.57 -1.34
N MET A 376 13.03 -6.31 -2.62
CA MET A 376 13.84 -5.44 -3.48
C MET A 376 13.89 -4.00 -2.94
N GLY A 377 12.77 -3.48 -2.45
CA GLY A 377 12.68 -2.18 -1.78
C GLY A 377 13.57 -2.12 -0.54
N TYR A 378 13.47 -3.10 0.35
CA TYR A 378 14.32 -3.22 1.54
C TYR A 378 15.81 -3.31 1.21
N MET A 379 16.18 -4.18 0.27
CA MET A 379 17.58 -4.41 -0.12
C MET A 379 18.21 -3.16 -0.73
N ASN A 380 17.48 -2.44 -1.58
CA ASN A 380 17.94 -1.16 -2.13
C ASN A 380 17.97 -0.04 -1.07
N PHE A 381 17.04 -0.02 -0.11
CA PHE A 381 17.10 0.92 1.01
C PHE A 381 18.36 0.70 1.89
N LYS A 382 18.64 -0.56 2.25
CA LYS A 382 19.75 -0.93 3.16
C LYS A 382 21.11 -0.92 2.46
N PHE A 383 21.23 -1.57 1.30
CA PHE A 383 22.51 -1.83 0.63
C PHE A 383 22.74 -1.00 -0.64
N HIS A 384 21.69 -0.37 -1.17
CA HIS A 384 21.72 0.46 -2.38
C HIS A 384 22.04 -0.34 -3.64
N ASP A 385 23.25 -0.19 -4.17
CA ASP A 385 23.69 -0.71 -5.46
C ASP A 385 24.62 -1.90 -5.21
N TYR A 386 24.02 -3.06 -5.05
CA TYR A 386 24.69 -4.33 -4.75
C TYR A 386 24.69 -5.26 -5.98
N GLU A 387 25.69 -6.13 -6.05
CA GLU A 387 25.80 -7.19 -7.06
C GLU A 387 25.67 -8.53 -6.34
N LEU A 388 24.90 -9.45 -6.91
CA LEU A 388 24.44 -10.66 -6.23
C LEU A 388 25.59 -11.52 -5.66
N ASN A 389 26.67 -11.65 -6.43
CA ASN A 389 27.83 -12.49 -6.10
C ASN A 389 28.92 -11.78 -5.27
N LYS A 390 28.69 -10.57 -4.77
CA LYS A 390 29.64 -9.85 -3.92
C LYS A 390 29.36 -10.10 -2.42
N PRO A 391 30.38 -10.05 -1.55
CA PRO A 391 30.19 -10.16 -0.11
C PRO A 391 29.43 -8.95 0.45
N VAL A 392 28.51 -9.18 1.39
CA VAL A 392 27.66 -8.13 2.00
C VAL A 392 28.51 -7.07 2.73
N HIS A 393 29.62 -7.50 3.34
CA HIS A 393 30.59 -6.65 4.00
C HIS A 393 32.01 -7.01 3.58
N LEU A 394 32.97 -6.08 3.68
CA LEU A 394 34.36 -6.23 3.21
C LEU A 394 35.15 -7.41 3.82
N PHE A 395 34.60 -8.05 4.85
CA PHE A 395 35.18 -9.19 5.58
C PHE A 395 34.14 -10.29 5.86
N SER A 396 32.96 -10.26 5.22
CA SER A 396 31.97 -11.34 5.33
C SER A 396 32.25 -12.41 4.28
N SER A 397 32.00 -13.67 4.64
CA SER A 397 31.88 -14.78 3.69
C SER A 397 30.49 -14.85 3.04
N GLU A 398 29.46 -14.26 3.67
CA GLU A 398 28.08 -14.18 3.15
C GLU A 398 28.04 -13.21 1.96
N THR A 399 27.57 -13.70 0.80
CA THR A 399 27.27 -12.90 -0.39
C THR A 399 25.85 -12.33 -0.35
N TYR A 400 25.56 -11.35 -1.22
CA TYR A 400 24.19 -10.86 -1.36
C TYR A 400 23.22 -11.95 -1.85
N LYS A 401 23.70 -12.98 -2.55
CA LYS A 401 22.92 -14.19 -2.88
C LYS A 401 22.51 -14.92 -1.61
N ASP A 402 23.48 -15.29 -0.77
CA ASP A 402 23.25 -16.05 0.47
C ASP A 402 22.37 -15.27 1.46
N TYR A 403 22.53 -13.94 1.51
CA TYR A 403 21.68 -13.06 2.29
C TYR A 403 20.23 -13.06 1.80
N LEU A 404 20.00 -13.08 0.48
CA LEU A 404 18.66 -13.19 -0.12
C LEU A 404 18.04 -14.56 0.10
N SER A 405 18.80 -15.66 -0.03
CA SER A 405 18.33 -17.01 0.31
C SER A 405 17.93 -17.09 1.79
N THR A 406 18.76 -16.57 2.70
CA THR A 406 18.42 -16.54 4.14
C THR A 406 17.18 -15.69 4.41
N LEU A 407 17.03 -14.55 3.74
CA LEU A 407 15.85 -13.70 3.88
C LEU A 407 14.59 -14.38 3.29
N TRP A 408 14.72 -15.17 2.24
CA TRP A 408 13.63 -15.99 1.72
C TRP A 408 13.18 -17.01 2.78
N HIS A 409 14.11 -17.72 3.43
CA HIS A 409 13.81 -18.62 4.54
C HIS A 409 13.16 -17.87 5.72
N ASP A 410 13.71 -16.74 6.16
CA ASP A 410 13.15 -15.98 7.28
C ASP A 410 11.71 -15.47 7.03
N LEU A 411 11.31 -15.32 5.76
CA LEU A 411 9.94 -14.98 5.32
C LEU A 411 9.01 -16.19 5.19
N ASN A 412 9.51 -17.31 4.64
CA ASN A 412 8.70 -18.43 4.17
C ASN A 412 8.80 -19.71 5.02
N ASP A 413 9.81 -19.83 5.88
CA ASP A 413 9.98 -20.94 6.81
C ASP A 413 9.35 -20.61 8.18
N GLY A 414 8.58 -21.56 8.69
CA GLY A 414 7.89 -21.50 9.97
C GLY A 414 6.55 -22.22 9.95
N GLU A 415 5.75 -21.96 10.98
CA GLU A 415 4.32 -22.29 11.02
C GLU A 415 3.50 -21.24 10.24
N ASP A 416 3.88 -19.95 10.34
CA ASP A 416 3.25 -18.82 9.65
C ASP A 416 4.18 -18.16 8.62
N LEU A 417 3.62 -17.77 7.46
CA LEU A 417 4.28 -16.92 6.48
C LEU A 417 4.42 -15.48 7.00
N LYS A 418 5.60 -14.89 6.89
CA LYS A 418 5.91 -13.55 7.39
C LYS A 418 6.01 -12.52 6.28
N SER A 419 5.65 -11.28 6.57
CA SER A 419 5.93 -10.13 5.71
C SER A 419 7.31 -9.55 5.99
N MET A 420 7.82 -8.75 5.05
CA MET A 420 9.06 -7.97 5.29
C MET A 420 8.91 -7.03 6.50
N GLN A 421 7.70 -6.55 6.78
CA GLN A 421 7.41 -5.64 7.89
C GLN A 421 7.60 -6.32 9.25
N ASP A 422 7.20 -7.59 9.37
CA ASP A 422 7.35 -8.38 10.60
C ASP A 422 8.83 -8.60 10.94
N LEU A 423 9.68 -8.69 9.91
CA LEU A 423 11.12 -8.86 10.08
C LEU A 423 11.84 -7.58 10.56
N TYR A 424 11.26 -6.36 10.46
CA TYR A 424 11.96 -5.12 10.79
C TYR A 424 12.28 -4.91 12.28
N GLU A 425 11.71 -5.70 13.18
CA GLU A 425 12.10 -5.69 14.60
C GLU A 425 13.19 -6.73 14.92
N THR A 426 13.43 -7.71 14.03
CA THR A 426 14.47 -8.73 14.20
C THR A 426 15.89 -8.13 14.10
N PRO A 427 16.88 -8.62 14.86
CA PRO A 427 18.24 -8.06 14.84
C PRO A 427 18.93 -8.07 13.46
N LYS A 428 18.71 -9.09 12.62
CA LYS A 428 19.34 -9.20 11.27
C LYS A 428 18.75 -8.17 10.30
N TYR A 429 17.44 -7.95 10.34
CA TYR A 429 16.74 -7.10 9.38
C TYR A 429 16.39 -5.69 9.87
N LYS A 430 16.73 -5.36 11.12
CA LYS A 430 16.29 -4.16 11.84
C LYS A 430 16.30 -2.85 11.05
N LEU A 431 15.16 -2.15 11.06
CA LEU A 431 15.00 -0.75 10.62
C LEU A 431 14.49 0.10 11.78
N SER A 432 14.92 1.36 11.88
CA SER A 432 14.32 2.29 12.85
C SER A 432 12.94 2.75 12.38
N LYS A 433 12.09 3.24 13.29
CA LYS A 433 10.74 3.72 12.91
C LYS A 433 10.78 4.86 11.89
N ASP A 434 11.79 5.74 11.98
CA ASP A 434 12.04 6.80 11.00
C ASP A 434 12.39 6.21 9.61
N ASP A 435 13.20 5.15 9.57
CA ASP A 435 13.56 4.45 8.31
C ASP A 435 12.36 3.70 7.71
N GLN A 436 11.52 3.08 8.55
CA GLN A 436 10.28 2.41 8.14
C GLN A 436 9.29 3.43 7.55
N GLU A 437 9.15 4.62 8.14
CA GLU A 437 8.36 5.72 7.58
C GLU A 437 8.93 6.23 6.25
N GLU A 438 10.25 6.45 6.13
CA GLU A 438 10.89 6.89 4.87
C GLU A 438 10.70 5.85 3.76
N MET A 439 10.92 4.57 4.05
CA MET A 439 10.73 3.49 3.08
C MET A 439 9.25 3.33 2.68
N LYS A 440 8.30 3.56 3.60
CA LYS A 440 6.86 3.59 3.28
C LYS A 440 6.50 4.77 2.38
N GLU A 441 6.97 5.98 2.68
CA GLU A 441 6.77 7.17 1.81
C GLU A 441 7.34 6.92 0.39
N LEU A 442 8.50 6.25 0.28
CA LEU A 442 9.09 5.88 -1.01
C LEU A 442 8.33 4.75 -1.73
N LYS A 443 7.71 3.81 -1.01
CA LYS A 443 6.89 2.73 -1.58
C LYS A 443 5.56 3.25 -2.12
N GLU A 444 4.94 4.24 -1.46
CA GLU A 444 3.68 4.88 -1.90
C GLU A 444 3.80 5.56 -3.28
N GLU A 445 5.01 5.97 -3.69
CA GLU A 445 5.27 6.51 -5.04
C GLU A 445 5.55 5.43 -6.11
N GLY A 446 5.65 4.16 -5.69
CA GLY A 446 5.97 3.00 -6.53
C GLY A 446 7.43 2.56 -6.40
N VAL A 447 7.66 1.30 -6.04
CA VAL A 447 9.01 0.71 -5.79
C VAL A 447 9.97 1.02 -6.95
N TYR A 448 9.53 0.79 -8.18
CA TYR A 448 10.33 0.91 -9.40
C TYR A 448 10.21 2.27 -10.12
N ALA A 449 9.63 3.30 -9.48
CA ALA A 449 9.29 4.59 -10.14
C ALA A 449 10.48 5.37 -10.76
N SER A 450 11.74 5.03 -10.42
CA SER A 450 12.94 5.57 -11.07
C SER A 450 13.20 5.00 -12.47
N MET A 451 12.72 3.80 -12.76
CA MET A 451 12.99 3.05 -13.99
C MET A 451 11.82 3.07 -14.97
N GLN A 452 10.67 3.64 -14.58
CA GLN A 452 9.50 3.71 -15.45
C GLN A 452 9.80 4.42 -16.77
N GLU A 453 9.75 3.68 -17.87
CA GLU A 453 9.93 4.18 -19.23
C GLU A 453 8.85 3.72 -20.22
N LEU A 454 7.99 2.78 -19.80
CA LEU A 454 6.80 2.35 -20.51
C LEU A 454 5.55 3.06 -19.94
N ASP A 455 4.63 3.45 -20.81
CA ASP A 455 3.30 3.95 -20.45
C ASP A 455 2.28 2.77 -20.45
N ASN A 456 1.03 2.99 -20.00
CA ASN A 456 0.03 1.91 -19.86
C ASN A 456 -0.38 1.31 -21.25
N PRO A 457 -0.34 -0.03 -21.45
CA PRO A 457 -0.65 -0.68 -22.73
C PRO A 457 -2.14 -0.67 -23.13
N PHE A 458 -3.06 -0.26 -22.27
CA PHE A 458 -4.50 -0.36 -22.53
C PHE A 458 -5.15 0.97 -22.92
N GLU A 459 -5.96 0.96 -23.98
CA GLU A 459 -6.65 2.16 -24.45
C GLU A 459 -7.51 2.81 -23.35
N GLY A 460 -7.42 4.14 -23.23
CA GLY A 460 -8.21 4.91 -22.25
C GLY A 460 -7.71 4.83 -20.80
N LYS A 461 -6.70 4.02 -20.50
CA LYS A 461 -6.01 4.00 -19.20
C LYS A 461 -4.88 5.02 -19.14
N SER A 462 -4.52 5.42 -17.93
CA SER A 462 -3.44 6.34 -17.63
C SER A 462 -2.34 5.67 -16.80
N ASN A 463 -1.18 6.30 -16.70
CA ASN A 463 -0.11 5.85 -15.81
C ASN A 463 -0.44 6.03 -14.31
N GLU A 464 -1.60 6.60 -13.96
CA GLU A 464 -2.11 6.62 -12.59
C GLU A 464 -2.98 5.40 -12.27
N ASP A 465 -3.46 4.68 -13.28
CA ASP A 465 -4.20 3.43 -13.14
C ASP A 465 -3.22 2.26 -12.93
N SER A 466 -3.60 1.29 -12.09
CA SER A 466 -2.80 0.10 -11.81
C SER A 466 -2.84 -0.90 -12.97
N LEU A 467 -1.73 -1.61 -13.17
CA LEU A 467 -1.64 -2.76 -14.07
C LEU A 467 -1.61 -4.04 -13.26
N THR A 468 -2.65 -4.85 -13.39
CA THR A 468 -2.72 -6.14 -12.71
C THR A 468 -1.87 -7.18 -13.43
N MET A 469 -0.99 -7.87 -12.70
CA MET A 469 -0.10 -8.91 -13.23
C MET A 469 -0.50 -10.28 -12.69
N THR A 470 -1.00 -11.15 -13.57
CA THR A 470 -1.42 -12.53 -13.28
C THR A 470 -0.24 -13.50 -13.28
N TYR A 471 0.82 -13.20 -14.02
CA TYR A 471 2.05 -14.01 -14.10
C TYR A 471 3.28 -13.09 -14.02
N ARG A 472 4.13 -13.28 -13.02
CA ARG A 472 5.39 -12.52 -12.87
C ARG A 472 6.53 -13.09 -13.71
N TYR A 473 7.52 -12.26 -14.00
CA TYR A 473 8.80 -12.65 -14.59
C TYR A 473 9.63 -13.46 -13.59
N GLY A 474 10.25 -14.57 -14.00
CA GLY A 474 11.13 -15.35 -13.13
C GLY A 474 10.97 -16.85 -13.24
N TYR A 475 11.52 -17.58 -12.29
CA TYR A 475 11.47 -19.04 -12.23
C TYR A 475 10.14 -19.55 -11.70
N TYR A 476 9.71 -20.69 -12.24
CA TYR A 476 8.53 -21.47 -11.85
C TYR A 476 8.91 -22.95 -11.82
N ASP A 477 8.26 -23.75 -10.96
CA ASP A 477 8.34 -25.20 -11.10
C ASP A 477 7.48 -25.62 -12.31
N LEU A 478 8.14 -26.08 -13.37
CA LEU A 478 7.53 -26.58 -14.59
C LEU A 478 8.24 -27.89 -14.95
N ASP A 479 7.47 -28.95 -15.22
CA ASP A 479 7.98 -30.30 -15.48
C ASP A 479 8.94 -30.83 -14.39
N GLY A 480 8.71 -30.42 -13.14
CA GLY A 480 9.52 -30.80 -11.97
C GLY A 480 10.92 -30.19 -11.99
N LYS A 481 11.09 -28.98 -12.54
CA LYS A 481 12.34 -28.22 -12.58
C LYS A 481 12.08 -26.70 -12.52
N PRO A 482 12.89 -25.93 -11.76
CA PRO A 482 12.87 -24.47 -11.83
C PRO A 482 13.21 -23.98 -13.25
N THR A 483 12.21 -23.44 -13.94
CA THR A 483 12.28 -22.99 -15.34
C THR A 483 12.03 -21.49 -15.41
N LEU A 484 12.97 -20.74 -16.00
CA LEU A 484 12.87 -19.28 -16.14
C LEU A 484 11.88 -18.87 -17.24
N GLN A 485 10.95 -18.00 -16.89
CA GLN A 485 10.03 -17.35 -17.81
C GLN A 485 10.39 -15.86 -17.92
N GLU A 486 10.76 -15.44 -19.14
CA GLU A 486 11.31 -14.10 -19.43
C GLU A 486 10.22 -13.07 -19.80
N TYR A 487 9.00 -13.24 -19.30
CA TYR A 487 7.84 -12.39 -19.57
C TYR A 487 6.98 -12.16 -18.33
N ILE A 488 6.09 -11.15 -18.41
CA ILE A 488 4.94 -10.98 -17.51
C ILE A 488 3.64 -11.20 -18.28
N LEU A 489 2.57 -11.55 -17.56
CA LEU A 489 1.20 -11.58 -18.08
C LEU A 489 0.37 -10.52 -17.34
N LEU A 490 -0.23 -9.61 -18.09
CA LEU A 490 -1.10 -8.56 -17.59
C LEU A 490 -2.57 -8.95 -17.80
N GLU A 491 -3.42 -8.70 -16.80
CA GLU A 491 -4.86 -8.93 -16.88
C GLU A 491 -5.48 -8.09 -18.02
N ALA A 492 -6.19 -8.73 -18.94
CA ALA A 492 -6.91 -8.08 -20.03
C ALA A 492 -8.19 -8.87 -20.36
N LYS A 493 -9.22 -8.16 -20.83
CA LYS A 493 -10.47 -8.76 -21.33
C LYS A 493 -10.33 -9.17 -22.79
N ALA A 494 -11.20 -10.06 -23.27
CA ALA A 494 -11.34 -10.33 -24.70
C ALA A 494 -11.61 -9.04 -25.50
N HIS A 495 -10.95 -8.91 -26.66
CA HIS A 495 -11.01 -7.74 -27.54
C HIS A 495 -10.66 -6.40 -26.86
N GLN A 496 -9.80 -6.42 -25.83
CA GLN A 496 -9.34 -5.20 -25.18
C GLN A 496 -8.27 -4.52 -26.05
N ARG A 497 -8.54 -3.28 -26.48
CA ARG A 497 -7.62 -2.52 -27.34
C ARG A 497 -6.30 -2.21 -26.65
N ILE A 498 -5.22 -2.54 -27.37
CA ILE A 498 -3.83 -2.36 -26.97
C ILE A 498 -3.23 -1.16 -27.71
N VAL A 499 -2.56 -0.30 -26.95
CA VAL A 499 -1.80 0.86 -27.43
C VAL A 499 -0.31 0.65 -27.19
N ALA A 500 0.54 1.24 -28.04
CA ALA A 500 1.98 1.15 -27.94
C ALA A 500 2.50 1.74 -26.60
N PRO A 501 3.15 0.94 -25.73
CA PRO A 501 3.67 1.41 -24.43
C PRO A 501 4.90 2.32 -24.55
N MET A 502 5.53 2.33 -25.72
CA MET A 502 6.74 3.11 -26.03
C MET A 502 6.74 3.49 -27.51
N ASP A 503 7.39 4.60 -27.84
CA ASP A 503 7.75 4.94 -29.22
C ASP A 503 8.66 3.82 -29.77
N GLY A 504 8.45 3.39 -31.01
CA GLY A 504 9.27 2.33 -31.60
C GLY A 504 8.98 2.09 -33.08
N VAL A 505 9.87 1.35 -33.74
CA VAL A 505 9.61 0.73 -35.04
C VAL A 505 8.99 -0.64 -34.80
N VAL A 506 7.86 -0.90 -35.46
CA VAL A 506 7.14 -2.18 -35.45
C VAL A 506 7.91 -3.21 -36.25
N SER A 507 8.04 -4.41 -35.69
CA SER A 507 8.28 -5.64 -36.43
C SER A 507 7.31 -6.72 -35.95
N LEU A 508 6.90 -7.61 -36.84
CA LEU A 508 5.85 -8.62 -36.64
C LEU A 508 6.46 -10.02 -36.73
N ASP A 509 6.17 -10.86 -35.73
CA ASP A 509 6.62 -12.26 -35.67
C ASP A 509 5.40 -13.14 -35.41
N GLY A 510 4.74 -13.57 -36.49
CA GLY A 510 3.37 -14.08 -36.44
C GLY A 510 2.41 -13.01 -35.90
N ASP A 511 1.60 -13.36 -34.91
CA ASP A 511 0.69 -12.43 -34.23
C ASP A 511 1.41 -11.58 -33.14
N ASN A 512 2.73 -11.70 -32.97
CA ASN A 512 3.48 -10.94 -31.97
C ASN A 512 3.91 -9.58 -32.54
N VAL A 513 3.68 -8.51 -31.78
CA VAL A 513 4.13 -7.14 -32.11
C VAL A 513 5.38 -6.79 -31.31
N ILE A 514 6.48 -6.55 -32.03
CA ILE A 514 7.78 -6.17 -31.49
C ILE A 514 8.00 -4.67 -31.73
N LEU A 515 8.18 -3.90 -30.66
CA LEU A 515 8.53 -2.48 -30.72
C LEU A 515 10.01 -2.30 -30.39
N THR A 516 10.80 -1.86 -31.37
CA THR A 516 12.24 -1.57 -31.18
C THR A 516 12.49 -0.07 -31.16
N ASN A 517 13.24 0.42 -30.17
CA ASN A 517 13.61 1.83 -30.01
C ASN A 517 15.10 1.99 -29.74
N GLY A 518 15.68 3.11 -30.19
CA GLY A 518 17.11 3.37 -30.17
C GLY A 518 17.87 2.64 -31.27
N LYS A 519 19.21 2.80 -31.26
CA LYS A 519 20.16 2.08 -32.11
C LYS A 519 21.44 1.84 -31.30
N GLY A 520 22.12 0.72 -31.53
CA GLY A 520 23.41 0.41 -30.89
C GLY A 520 23.28 0.31 -29.38
N GLU A 521 24.09 1.08 -28.64
CA GLU A 521 24.20 0.92 -27.18
C GLU A 521 22.98 1.44 -26.37
N ASN A 522 21.98 2.00 -27.06
CA ASN A 522 20.70 2.42 -26.48
C ASN A 522 19.50 1.64 -27.07
N GLU A 523 19.73 0.48 -27.70
CA GLU A 523 18.66 -0.36 -28.25
C GLU A 523 17.85 -1.01 -27.11
N SER A 524 16.52 -0.91 -27.21
CA SER A 524 15.56 -1.64 -26.38
C SER A 524 14.44 -2.21 -27.23
N ARG A 525 13.93 -3.37 -26.82
CA ARG A 525 12.93 -4.14 -27.58
C ARG A 525 11.85 -4.66 -26.64
N LEU A 526 10.61 -4.29 -26.93
CA LEU A 526 9.42 -4.75 -26.21
C LEU A 526 8.63 -5.68 -27.12
N THR A 527 8.35 -6.90 -26.67
CA THR A 527 7.53 -7.86 -27.40
C THR A 527 6.19 -8.01 -26.69
N LEU A 528 5.12 -7.76 -27.44
CA LEU A 528 3.73 -7.94 -27.04
C LEU A 528 3.19 -9.15 -27.82
N TYR A 529 2.82 -10.22 -27.12
CA TYR A 529 2.47 -11.48 -27.79
C TYR A 529 0.98 -11.55 -28.08
N SER A 530 0.62 -12.30 -29.13
CA SER A 530 -0.77 -12.60 -29.51
C SER A 530 -1.65 -11.35 -29.65
N ILE A 531 -1.30 -10.44 -30.55
CA ILE A 531 -2.03 -9.19 -30.81
C ILE A 531 -2.88 -9.35 -32.08
N HIS A 532 -4.19 -9.50 -31.89
CA HIS A 532 -5.15 -9.67 -32.98
C HIS A 532 -5.64 -8.33 -33.55
N ASN A 533 -6.24 -8.40 -34.74
CA ASN A 533 -6.84 -7.27 -35.47
C ASN A 533 -5.92 -6.03 -35.57
N GLY A 534 -4.61 -6.27 -35.65
CA GLY A 534 -3.57 -5.25 -35.54
C GLY A 534 -3.61 -4.21 -36.65
N ARG A 535 -3.51 -2.93 -36.27
CA ARG A 535 -3.21 -1.82 -37.18
C ARG A 535 -1.70 -1.56 -37.31
N ALA A 536 -0.89 -2.30 -36.56
CA ALA A 536 0.57 -2.26 -36.64
C ALA A 536 1.03 -2.81 -38.01
N ILE A 537 1.83 -2.02 -38.73
CA ILE A 537 2.37 -2.38 -40.05
C ILE A 537 3.89 -2.56 -39.93
N GLU A 538 4.43 -3.63 -40.50
CA GLU A 538 5.87 -3.93 -40.51
C GLU A 538 6.72 -2.71 -40.92
N GLY A 539 7.78 -2.43 -40.17
CA GLY A 539 8.70 -1.33 -40.43
C GLY A 539 8.14 0.08 -40.18
N THR A 540 6.87 0.23 -39.81
CA THR A 540 6.31 1.55 -39.47
C THR A 540 6.71 2.00 -38.07
N ARG A 541 6.83 3.31 -37.88
CA ARG A 541 7.13 3.91 -36.58
C ARG A 541 5.84 4.31 -35.88
N VAL A 542 5.59 3.73 -34.71
CA VAL A 542 4.48 4.09 -33.81
C VAL A 542 4.97 5.00 -32.68
N LEU A 543 4.07 5.84 -32.18
CA LEU A 543 4.27 6.66 -30.99
C LEU A 543 3.55 6.05 -29.79
N THR A 544 4.04 6.38 -28.59
CA THR A 544 3.44 5.96 -27.33
C THR A 544 1.96 6.39 -27.27
N GLY A 545 1.06 5.42 -27.11
CA GLY A 545 -0.39 5.63 -27.11
C GLY A 545 -1.10 5.40 -28.45
N ASP A 546 -0.38 5.11 -29.55
CA ASP A 546 -1.00 4.70 -30.82
C ASP A 546 -1.59 3.29 -30.71
N VAL A 547 -2.79 3.05 -31.26
CA VAL A 547 -3.45 1.73 -31.23
C VAL A 547 -2.72 0.76 -32.16
N ILE A 548 -2.23 -0.36 -31.61
CA ILE A 548 -1.47 -1.38 -32.33
C ILE A 548 -2.27 -2.66 -32.59
N GLY A 549 -3.30 -2.95 -31.78
CA GLY A 549 -4.23 -4.07 -31.98
C GLY A 549 -5.15 -4.27 -30.78
N GLU A 550 -5.59 -5.51 -30.56
CA GLU A 550 -6.38 -5.93 -29.39
C GLU A 550 -6.01 -7.36 -28.95
N THR A 551 -6.40 -7.73 -27.74
CA THR A 551 -6.27 -9.12 -27.25
C THR A 551 -7.28 -10.05 -27.95
N PRO A 552 -6.89 -11.30 -28.28
CA PRO A 552 -7.79 -12.28 -28.90
C PRO A 552 -8.91 -12.71 -27.95
N ASP A 553 -8.58 -12.86 -26.68
CA ASP A 553 -9.41 -13.46 -25.63
C ASP A 553 -9.07 -12.84 -24.26
N ASP A 554 -9.57 -13.46 -23.19
CA ASP A 554 -9.34 -13.08 -21.79
C ASP A 554 -8.11 -13.73 -21.15
N THR A 555 -7.22 -14.37 -21.94
CA THR A 555 -5.97 -14.97 -21.41
C THR A 555 -4.95 -13.92 -20.94
N GLY A 556 -5.15 -12.65 -21.30
CA GLY A 556 -4.33 -11.52 -20.88
C GLY A 556 -3.30 -11.07 -21.93
N LEU A 557 -2.59 -9.98 -21.62
CA LEU A 557 -1.53 -9.43 -22.46
C LEU A 557 -0.16 -9.92 -21.95
N LYS A 558 0.46 -10.84 -22.68
CA LYS A 558 1.82 -11.32 -22.41
C LYS A 558 2.86 -10.32 -22.94
N VAL A 559 3.87 -10.00 -22.14
CA VAL A 559 4.89 -8.98 -22.45
C VAL A 559 6.29 -9.43 -22.04
N SER A 560 7.28 -9.31 -22.94
CA SER A 560 8.72 -9.44 -22.60
C SER A 560 9.50 -8.18 -23.01
N TYR A 561 10.62 -7.91 -22.34
CA TYR A 561 11.41 -6.70 -22.57
C TYR A 561 12.91 -7.00 -22.55
N GLN A 562 13.64 -6.45 -23.52
CA GLN A 562 15.08 -6.63 -23.69
C GLN A 562 15.79 -5.28 -23.81
N LYS A 563 16.99 -5.17 -23.25
CA LYS A 563 17.83 -3.96 -23.30
C LYS A 563 19.27 -4.27 -23.65
N TYR A 564 19.96 -3.32 -24.28
CA TYR A 564 21.38 -3.45 -24.59
C TYR A 564 22.25 -3.48 -23.33
N LYS A 565 23.14 -4.46 -23.23
CA LYS A 565 23.99 -4.67 -22.03
C LYS A 565 25.47 -4.42 -22.31
N ASN A 566 26.04 -5.01 -23.37
CA ASN A 566 27.42 -4.77 -23.81
C ASN A 566 27.72 -5.39 -25.19
N LYS A 567 28.92 -5.15 -25.72
CA LYS A 567 29.36 -5.67 -27.03
C LYS A 567 29.44 -7.20 -27.17
N LYS A 568 29.42 -7.97 -26.07
CA LYS A 568 29.33 -9.44 -26.09
C LYS A 568 27.88 -9.93 -25.98
N GLU A 569 27.11 -9.31 -25.08
CA GLU A 569 25.70 -9.61 -24.81
C GLU A 569 24.85 -8.46 -25.37
N LYS A 570 24.55 -8.50 -26.69
CA LYS A 570 23.93 -7.39 -27.42
C LYS A 570 22.57 -6.97 -26.85
N LEU A 571 21.67 -7.91 -26.60
CA LEU A 571 20.38 -7.67 -25.96
C LEU A 571 20.18 -8.75 -24.90
N VAL A 572 19.67 -8.37 -23.72
CA VAL A 572 19.39 -9.28 -22.61
C VAL A 572 18.01 -8.97 -22.05
N TYR A 573 17.25 -10.00 -21.67
CA TYR A 573 15.96 -9.85 -21.01
C TYR A 573 16.10 -9.19 -19.64
N VAL A 574 15.14 -8.33 -19.33
CA VAL A 574 14.98 -7.61 -18.05
C VAL A 574 13.53 -7.73 -17.62
N ASN A 575 13.25 -7.73 -16.31
CA ASN A 575 11.87 -7.86 -15.84
C ASN A 575 11.03 -6.65 -16.32
N PRO A 576 10.01 -6.84 -17.18
CA PRO A 576 9.18 -5.74 -17.71
C PRO A 576 8.44 -4.96 -16.61
N GLN A 577 8.13 -5.60 -15.47
CA GLN A 577 7.45 -4.98 -14.32
C GLN A 577 8.13 -3.69 -13.85
N PHE A 578 9.47 -3.62 -13.95
CA PHE A 578 10.26 -2.49 -13.48
C PHE A 578 10.02 -1.19 -14.27
N TYR A 579 9.50 -1.32 -15.50
CA TYR A 579 9.41 -0.23 -16.48
C TYR A 579 7.98 0.28 -16.70
N PHE A 580 6.97 -0.46 -16.24
CA PHE A 580 5.55 -0.10 -16.32
C PHE A 580 5.05 0.67 -15.07
N PRO A 581 4.00 1.49 -15.18
CA PRO A 581 3.37 2.14 -14.04
C PRO A 581 2.61 1.14 -13.15
N LYS A 582 2.76 1.28 -11.83
CA LYS A 582 1.86 0.70 -10.80
C LYS A 582 1.45 -0.76 -11.07
N VAL A 583 2.42 -1.61 -11.37
CA VAL A 583 2.17 -3.05 -11.55
C VAL A 583 1.88 -3.71 -10.20
N ILE A 584 0.82 -4.50 -10.12
CA ILE A 584 0.37 -5.22 -8.92
C ILE A 584 0.43 -6.73 -9.19
N GLN A 585 1.31 -7.45 -8.50
CA GLN A 585 1.38 -8.91 -8.56
C GLN A 585 0.18 -9.54 -7.83
N LEU A 586 -0.65 -10.28 -8.56
CA LEU A 586 -1.74 -11.07 -7.99
C LEU A 586 -1.27 -12.34 -7.29
N GLN A 587 -0.26 -13.01 -7.86
CA GLN A 587 0.26 -14.27 -7.34
C GLN A 587 0.66 -14.11 -5.87
N THR A 588 0.17 -15.04 -5.04
CA THR A 588 0.40 -15.12 -3.59
C THR A 588 0.62 -16.58 -3.23
N THR A 589 1.44 -16.85 -2.21
CA THR A 589 1.79 -18.23 -1.83
C THR A 589 0.52 -19.05 -1.60
N ILE A 590 0.37 -20.12 -2.39
CA ILE A 590 -0.76 -21.04 -2.32
C ILE A 590 -0.34 -22.12 -1.33
N LEU A 591 -1.01 -22.15 -0.18
CA LEU A 591 -0.90 -23.28 0.72
C LEU A 591 -1.71 -24.46 0.12
N PRO A 592 -1.22 -25.71 0.23
CA PRO A 592 -1.87 -26.90 -0.33
C PRO A 592 -3.06 -27.37 0.50
N ALA A 593 -3.36 -26.64 1.58
CA ALA A 593 -4.73 -26.34 1.93
C ALA A 593 -5.41 -25.59 0.76
N ILE A 594 -5.68 -26.31 -0.34
CA ILE A 594 -6.96 -26.19 -1.01
C ILE A 594 -7.97 -26.15 0.12
N GLY A 595 -8.77 -25.09 0.22
CA GLY A 595 -9.85 -25.02 1.19
C GLY A 595 -10.65 -26.32 1.09
N GLN A 596 -10.47 -27.23 2.04
CA GLN A 596 -11.27 -28.44 2.17
C GLN A 596 -12.59 -28.00 2.77
N PHE A 597 -13.36 -27.31 1.93
CA PHE A 597 -14.72 -26.92 2.18
C PHE A 597 -15.54 -28.22 2.20
N GLY A 598 -15.59 -28.82 3.38
CA GLY A 598 -16.41 -29.98 3.72
C GLY A 598 -17.50 -29.57 4.70
N GLY A 599 -18.52 -30.42 4.81
CA GLY A 599 -19.66 -30.17 5.70
C GLY A 599 -20.45 -28.91 5.33
N ASP A 600 -21.15 -28.37 6.32
CA ASP A 600 -22.19 -27.37 6.10
C ASP A 600 -21.69 -26.03 5.51
N GLU A 601 -20.40 -25.67 5.65
CA GLU A 601 -19.87 -24.43 5.05
C GLU A 601 -19.90 -24.50 3.51
N PHE A 602 -19.60 -25.66 2.92
CA PHE A 602 -19.60 -25.85 1.47
C PHE A 602 -21.01 -25.78 0.87
N GLU A 603 -21.97 -26.47 1.50
CA GLU A 603 -23.36 -26.45 1.02
C GLU A 603 -23.98 -25.05 1.15
N ARG A 604 -23.68 -24.31 2.23
CA ARG A 604 -24.08 -22.90 2.36
C ARG A 604 -23.41 -22.03 1.31
N ALA A 605 -22.11 -22.18 1.07
CA ALA A 605 -21.40 -21.41 0.04
C ALA A 605 -21.91 -21.68 -1.38
N LYS A 606 -22.24 -22.94 -1.69
CA LYS A 606 -22.87 -23.35 -2.94
C LYS A 606 -24.25 -22.71 -3.10
N HIS A 607 -25.09 -22.75 -2.07
CA HIS A 607 -26.40 -22.11 -2.11
C HIS A 607 -26.30 -20.59 -2.28
N ILE A 608 -25.37 -19.93 -1.57
CA ILE A 608 -25.06 -18.51 -1.73
C ILE A 608 -24.60 -18.20 -3.16
N TYR A 609 -23.77 -19.05 -3.77
CA TYR A 609 -23.35 -18.89 -5.16
C TYR A 609 -24.52 -18.99 -6.14
N GLU A 610 -25.36 -20.02 -6.02
CA GLU A 610 -26.53 -20.21 -6.87
C GLU A 610 -27.48 -19.00 -6.76
N PHE A 611 -27.74 -18.53 -5.53
CA PHE A 611 -28.53 -17.33 -5.26
C PHE A 611 -27.90 -16.06 -5.87
N LEU A 612 -26.65 -15.71 -5.53
CA LEU A 612 -26.01 -14.47 -6.00
C LEU A 612 -25.78 -14.46 -7.52
N LYS A 613 -25.51 -15.62 -8.13
CA LYS A 613 -25.43 -15.78 -9.58
C LYS A 613 -26.77 -15.50 -10.25
N SER A 614 -27.89 -15.91 -9.65
CA SER A 614 -29.24 -15.55 -10.15
C SER A 614 -29.50 -14.05 -10.15
N GLN A 615 -28.82 -13.30 -9.26
CA GLN A 615 -28.89 -11.84 -9.15
C GLN A 615 -27.89 -11.11 -10.06
N GLY A 616 -27.16 -11.83 -10.91
CA GLY A 616 -26.22 -11.27 -11.89
C GLY A 616 -24.81 -10.97 -11.35
N ALA A 617 -24.43 -11.50 -10.19
CA ALA A 617 -23.07 -11.36 -9.66
C ALA A 617 -22.05 -12.20 -10.46
N SER A 618 -20.87 -11.63 -10.71
CA SER A 618 -19.76 -12.34 -11.36
C SER A 618 -19.20 -13.46 -10.46
N PRO A 619 -18.65 -14.54 -11.02
CA PRO A 619 -17.93 -15.57 -10.27
C PRO A 619 -16.85 -15.00 -9.32
N GLN A 620 -16.10 -13.99 -9.77
CA GLN A 620 -15.06 -13.32 -9.00
C GLN A 620 -15.63 -12.51 -7.82
N ALA A 621 -16.74 -11.80 -8.03
CA ALA A 621 -17.41 -11.03 -6.98
C ALA A 621 -18.06 -11.94 -5.93
N ILE A 622 -18.67 -13.05 -6.35
CA ILE A 622 -19.21 -14.07 -5.42
C ILE A 622 -18.08 -14.68 -4.59
N ALA A 623 -16.99 -15.10 -5.24
CA ALA A 623 -15.83 -15.65 -4.54
C ALA A 623 -15.22 -14.68 -3.51
N ALA A 624 -15.19 -13.38 -3.83
CA ALA A 624 -14.76 -12.34 -2.91
C ALA A 624 -15.67 -12.17 -1.68
N ILE A 625 -16.99 -12.33 -1.85
CA ILE A 625 -17.96 -12.31 -0.75
C ILE A 625 -17.77 -13.54 0.14
N LEU A 626 -17.74 -14.74 -0.46
CA LEU A 626 -17.51 -16.01 0.25
C LEU A 626 -16.18 -16.00 1.02
N GLY A 627 -15.11 -15.47 0.41
CA GLY A 627 -13.80 -15.37 1.05
C GLY A 627 -13.76 -14.43 2.26
N ASN A 628 -14.62 -13.41 2.30
CA ASN A 628 -14.81 -12.61 3.50
C ASN A 628 -15.62 -13.37 4.55
N TRP A 629 -16.76 -13.95 4.17
CA TRP A 629 -17.66 -14.61 5.12
C TRP A 629 -17.12 -15.92 5.70
N SER A 630 -16.23 -16.64 5.02
CA SER A 630 -15.47 -17.76 5.62
C SER A 630 -14.66 -17.31 6.84
N VAL A 631 -14.06 -16.12 6.76
CA VAL A 631 -13.24 -15.55 7.83
C VAL A 631 -14.09 -14.84 8.89
N GLU A 632 -15.19 -14.20 8.48
CA GLU A 632 -16.09 -13.43 9.35
C GLU A 632 -16.99 -14.32 10.21
N SER A 633 -17.58 -15.36 9.60
CA SER A 633 -18.65 -16.16 10.20
C SER A 633 -18.54 -17.66 9.91
N SER A 634 -17.51 -18.13 9.20
CA SER A 634 -17.46 -19.47 8.60
C SER A 634 -18.70 -19.75 7.74
N ILE A 635 -19.17 -18.69 7.06
CA ILE A 635 -20.39 -18.65 6.25
C ILE A 635 -21.62 -19.14 7.04
N ASN A 636 -21.65 -18.93 8.37
CA ASN A 636 -22.75 -19.39 9.23
C ASN A 636 -23.78 -18.26 9.45
N PRO A 637 -25.01 -18.35 8.91
CA PRO A 637 -26.03 -17.33 9.11
C PRO A 637 -26.53 -17.26 10.56
N LYS A 638 -26.28 -18.29 11.39
CA LYS A 638 -26.59 -18.31 12.82
C LYS A 638 -25.42 -17.80 13.69
N ARG A 639 -24.37 -17.21 13.12
CA ARG A 639 -23.27 -16.61 13.89
C ARG A 639 -23.74 -15.34 14.62
N ALA A 640 -23.27 -15.13 15.85
CA ALA A 640 -23.37 -13.82 16.53
C ALA A 640 -22.05 -13.48 17.22
N GLU A 641 -21.63 -12.22 17.17
CA GLU A 641 -20.35 -11.76 17.73
C GLU A 641 -20.28 -12.06 19.24
N GLY A 642 -19.26 -12.80 19.67
CA GLY A 642 -19.08 -13.24 21.05
C GLY A 642 -19.92 -14.46 21.49
N ASP A 643 -20.66 -15.12 20.58
CA ASP A 643 -21.45 -16.33 20.87
C ASP A 643 -20.65 -17.49 21.51
N TYR A 644 -19.36 -17.62 21.17
CA TYR A 644 -18.43 -18.66 21.61
C TYR A 644 -17.83 -18.43 23.01
N LEU A 645 -18.13 -17.29 23.64
CA LEU A 645 -17.67 -16.98 24.99
C LEU A 645 -18.47 -17.80 26.04
N SER A 646 -18.13 -17.66 27.31
CA SER A 646 -18.98 -18.20 28.38
C SER A 646 -20.26 -17.35 28.54
N PRO A 647 -21.41 -17.95 28.86
CA PRO A 647 -22.59 -17.20 29.32
C PRO A 647 -22.25 -16.30 30.52
N PRO A 648 -22.91 -15.12 30.67
CA PRO A 648 -24.10 -14.67 29.94
C PRO A 648 -23.82 -13.95 28.61
N VAL A 649 -22.55 -13.73 28.24
CA VAL A 649 -22.19 -13.04 26.98
C VAL A 649 -22.21 -14.01 25.79
N GLY A 650 -21.69 -15.21 26.01
CA GLY A 650 -21.81 -16.34 25.09
C GLY A 650 -23.22 -16.93 25.04
N ALA A 651 -23.42 -17.83 24.10
CA ALA A 651 -24.73 -18.35 23.75
C ALA A 651 -25.19 -19.53 24.64
N THR A 652 -26.50 -19.61 24.85
CA THR A 652 -27.23 -20.79 25.29
C THR A 652 -28.28 -21.15 24.22
N ASP A 653 -28.95 -22.29 24.34
CA ASP A 653 -29.92 -22.76 23.33
C ASP A 653 -31.02 -21.73 22.98
N SER A 654 -31.40 -20.86 23.93
CA SER A 654 -32.40 -19.80 23.74
C SER A 654 -31.83 -18.47 23.23
N SER A 655 -30.52 -18.25 23.25
CA SER A 655 -29.87 -16.95 22.99
C SER A 655 -30.22 -16.33 21.64
N TRP A 656 -30.34 -17.15 20.58
CA TRP A 656 -30.60 -16.67 19.22
C TRP A 656 -32.01 -16.09 19.01
N ASP A 657 -32.93 -16.32 19.94
CA ASP A 657 -34.29 -15.78 19.91
C ASP A 657 -34.55 -14.77 21.05
N ASP A 658 -33.51 -14.42 21.84
CA ASP A 658 -33.58 -13.44 22.93
C ASP A 658 -33.03 -12.07 22.47
N GLU A 659 -33.92 -11.11 22.23
CA GLU A 659 -33.57 -9.73 21.85
C GLU A 659 -32.61 -9.07 22.84
N SER A 660 -32.67 -9.40 24.14
CA SER A 660 -31.80 -8.80 25.15
C SER A 660 -30.37 -9.32 25.08
N TRP A 661 -30.19 -10.58 24.67
CA TRP A 661 -28.89 -11.19 24.41
C TRP A 661 -28.29 -10.70 23.08
N LEU A 662 -29.12 -10.58 22.05
CA LEU A 662 -28.73 -10.00 20.76
C LEU A 662 -28.31 -8.52 20.92
N ALA A 663 -28.99 -7.75 21.77
CA ALA A 663 -28.67 -6.35 22.05
C ALA A 663 -27.42 -6.13 22.94
N ILE A 664 -26.66 -7.17 23.30
CA ILE A 664 -25.41 -7.00 24.07
C ILE A 664 -24.36 -6.30 23.18
N GLY A 665 -23.85 -5.16 23.63
CA GLY A 665 -22.83 -4.36 22.92
C GLY A 665 -21.36 -4.70 23.24
N GLY A 666 -20.45 -4.11 22.46
CA GLY A 666 -19.01 -4.40 22.47
C GLY A 666 -18.32 -4.32 23.84
N PRO A 667 -18.62 -3.35 24.74
CA PRO A 667 -18.00 -3.29 26.06
C PRO A 667 -18.24 -4.53 26.94
N ALA A 668 -19.33 -5.27 26.73
CA ALA A 668 -19.59 -6.52 27.45
C ALA A 668 -18.85 -7.71 26.82
N ILE A 669 -18.68 -7.69 25.49
CA ILE A 669 -18.01 -8.75 24.71
C ILE A 669 -16.48 -8.67 24.86
N TYR A 670 -15.94 -7.46 24.88
CA TYR A 670 -14.49 -7.20 24.84
C TYR A 670 -13.96 -6.54 26.13
N SER A 671 -14.50 -6.91 27.29
CA SER A 671 -13.97 -6.50 28.61
C SER A 671 -13.76 -4.98 28.76
N GLY A 672 -14.72 -4.18 28.28
CA GLY A 672 -14.70 -2.72 28.31
C GLY A 672 -14.16 -2.03 27.05
N ALA A 673 -13.68 -2.77 26.05
CA ALA A 673 -13.25 -2.22 24.77
C ALA A 673 -14.43 -2.01 23.78
N TYR A 674 -14.12 -1.44 22.61
CA TYR A 674 -15.07 -1.22 21.50
C TYR A 674 -16.44 -0.60 21.86
N PRO A 675 -16.49 0.55 22.56
CA PRO A 675 -17.76 1.23 22.89
C PRO A 675 -18.49 1.82 21.66
N ASN A 676 -17.95 1.66 20.46
CA ASN A 676 -18.65 2.01 19.21
C ASN A 676 -19.70 0.95 18.83
N ILE A 677 -19.56 -0.30 19.29
CA ILE A 677 -20.50 -1.39 19.01
C ILE A 677 -21.64 -1.30 20.03
N LEU A 678 -22.83 -0.93 19.55
CA LEU A 678 -24.02 -0.77 20.38
C LEU A 678 -24.74 -2.10 20.57
N HIS A 679 -24.96 -2.85 19.48
CA HIS A 679 -25.47 -4.21 19.47
C HIS A 679 -24.54 -5.07 18.59
N ARG A 680 -24.27 -6.31 19.02
CA ARG A 680 -23.27 -7.22 18.42
C ARG A 680 -23.52 -7.54 16.95
N GLY A 681 -22.49 -7.90 16.22
CA GLY A 681 -22.61 -8.42 14.85
C GLY A 681 -23.47 -9.69 14.75
N LEU A 682 -24.34 -9.77 13.73
CA LEU A 682 -25.17 -10.94 13.43
C LEU A 682 -24.92 -11.50 12.03
N GLY A 683 -25.01 -12.82 11.87
CA GLY A 683 -25.11 -13.50 10.58
C GLY A 683 -23.84 -13.46 9.72
N LEU A 684 -24.02 -13.71 8.42
CA LEU A 684 -22.92 -13.90 7.44
C LEU A 684 -21.87 -12.79 7.46
N GLY A 685 -22.31 -11.54 7.37
CA GLY A 685 -21.46 -10.34 7.36
C GLY A 685 -21.52 -9.54 8.67
N GLN A 686 -21.75 -10.22 9.80
CA GLN A 686 -21.75 -9.65 11.16
C GLN A 686 -22.41 -8.25 11.24
N TRP A 687 -23.66 -8.14 10.77
CA TRP A 687 -24.41 -6.89 10.72
C TRP A 687 -24.52 -6.28 12.12
N THR A 688 -23.87 -5.13 12.31
CA THR A 688 -23.61 -4.51 13.62
C THR A 688 -24.28 -3.12 13.71
N ASP A 689 -24.81 -2.78 14.89
CA ASP A 689 -25.25 -1.41 15.19
C ASP A 689 -24.13 -0.61 15.84
N THR A 690 -23.88 0.60 15.34
CA THR A 690 -22.72 1.40 15.75
C THR A 690 -23.04 2.84 16.12
N ALA A 691 -22.29 3.39 17.07
CA ALA A 691 -22.51 4.73 17.62
C ALA A 691 -22.24 5.88 16.62
N ASP A 692 -21.60 5.60 15.49
CA ASP A 692 -21.43 6.50 14.35
C ASP A 692 -22.57 6.43 13.32
N GLY A 693 -23.54 5.53 13.49
CA GLY A 693 -24.84 5.57 12.82
C GLY A 693 -25.25 4.30 12.05
N SER A 694 -24.49 3.20 12.11
CA SER A 694 -24.99 1.92 11.58
C SER A 694 -26.17 1.44 12.41
N THR A 695 -27.21 0.96 11.72
CA THR A 695 -28.41 0.34 12.31
C THR A 695 -28.69 -1.03 11.68
N ARG A 696 -27.64 -1.70 11.18
CA ARG A 696 -27.75 -2.93 10.38
C ARG A 696 -28.19 -4.16 11.19
N HIS A 697 -27.82 -4.26 12.47
CA HIS A 697 -28.33 -5.32 13.37
C HIS A 697 -29.83 -5.14 13.55
N THR A 698 -30.25 -3.95 13.98
CA THR A 698 -31.67 -3.63 14.18
C THR A 698 -32.47 -3.76 12.88
N ALA A 699 -31.89 -3.37 11.73
CA ALA A 699 -32.54 -3.51 10.43
C ALA A 699 -32.74 -4.99 10.04
N LEU A 700 -31.76 -5.87 10.28
CA LEU A 700 -31.88 -7.30 10.00
C LEU A 700 -32.99 -7.95 10.84
N LEU A 701 -33.05 -7.67 12.14
CA LEU A 701 -34.11 -8.19 13.01
C LEU A 701 -35.49 -7.71 12.55
N ASN A 702 -35.65 -6.40 12.32
CA ASN A 702 -36.91 -5.84 11.79
C ASN A 702 -37.30 -6.46 10.44
N TYR A 703 -36.34 -6.70 9.54
CA TYR A 703 -36.59 -7.35 8.26
C TYR A 703 -37.06 -8.81 8.45
N ALA A 704 -36.47 -9.53 9.40
CA ALA A 704 -36.86 -10.88 9.79
C ALA A 704 -38.32 -10.93 10.27
N HIS A 705 -38.71 -10.01 11.15
CA HIS A 705 -40.09 -9.89 11.62
C HIS A 705 -41.07 -9.55 10.48
N ILE A 706 -40.74 -8.59 9.61
CA ILE A 706 -41.58 -8.22 8.46
C ILE A 706 -41.77 -9.40 7.49
N LYS A 707 -40.73 -10.23 7.30
CA LYS A 707 -40.76 -11.42 6.43
C LYS A 707 -41.30 -12.68 7.14
N ASN A 708 -41.65 -12.58 8.43
CA ASN A 708 -42.04 -13.70 9.29
C ASN A 708 -41.06 -14.90 9.22
N LYS A 709 -39.75 -14.59 9.28
CA LYS A 709 -38.64 -15.56 9.26
C LYS A 709 -37.73 -15.35 10.47
N LYS A 710 -36.92 -16.36 10.80
CA LYS A 710 -35.83 -16.22 11.77
C LYS A 710 -34.70 -15.38 11.17
N TRP A 711 -34.07 -14.50 11.94
CA TRP A 711 -32.99 -13.64 11.43
C TRP A 711 -31.77 -14.44 10.92
N TYR A 712 -31.58 -15.66 11.44
CA TYR A 712 -30.54 -16.62 11.05
C TYR A 712 -30.93 -17.55 9.89
N ASP A 713 -32.03 -17.27 9.20
CA ASP A 713 -32.38 -17.91 7.92
C ASP A 713 -31.44 -17.42 6.80
N LEU A 714 -30.88 -18.34 6.02
CA LEU A 714 -29.87 -18.03 5.01
C LEU A 714 -30.44 -17.13 3.90
N ASP A 715 -31.57 -17.51 3.33
CA ASP A 715 -32.22 -16.78 2.24
C ASP A 715 -32.67 -15.39 2.68
N LEU A 716 -33.14 -15.26 3.93
CA LEU A 716 -33.47 -13.97 4.51
C LEU A 716 -32.26 -13.03 4.57
N GLN A 717 -31.08 -13.53 4.97
CA GLN A 717 -29.87 -12.70 5.04
C GLN A 717 -29.39 -12.28 3.64
N LEU A 718 -29.52 -13.15 2.64
CA LEU A 718 -29.21 -12.83 1.25
C LEU A 718 -30.24 -11.89 0.60
N ASP A 719 -31.51 -11.99 0.96
CA ASP A 719 -32.54 -11.01 0.55
C ASP A 719 -32.36 -9.66 1.29
N PHE A 720 -31.97 -9.70 2.56
CA PHE A 720 -31.68 -8.51 3.37
C PHE A 720 -30.55 -7.68 2.77
N MET A 721 -29.40 -8.27 2.41
CA MET A 721 -28.28 -7.50 1.84
C MET A 721 -28.63 -6.77 0.52
N LEU A 722 -29.63 -7.29 -0.22
CA LEU A 722 -30.08 -6.75 -1.50
C LEU A 722 -31.22 -5.73 -1.36
N HIS A 723 -32.12 -5.93 -0.39
CA HIS A 723 -33.41 -5.24 -0.32
C HIS A 723 -33.78 -4.67 1.06
N GLY A 724 -33.18 -5.16 2.14
CA GLY A 724 -33.48 -4.74 3.52
C GLY A 724 -32.42 -3.85 4.18
N ASP A 725 -31.15 -3.93 3.75
CA ASP A 725 -30.03 -3.13 4.24
C ASP A 725 -30.16 -1.66 3.80
N SER A 726 -29.26 -0.77 4.24
CA SER A 726 -29.31 0.63 3.84
C SER A 726 -29.10 0.82 2.33
N LEU A 727 -29.76 1.83 1.74
CA LEU A 727 -29.67 2.16 0.32
C LEU A 727 -28.23 2.35 -0.19
N TYR A 728 -27.30 2.76 0.68
CA TYR A 728 -25.88 2.85 0.36
C TYR A 728 -25.28 1.46 0.05
N TYR A 729 -25.45 0.49 0.94
CA TYR A 729 -24.94 -0.87 0.75
C TYR A 729 -25.65 -1.58 -0.41
N GLN A 730 -26.97 -1.41 -0.55
CA GLN A 730 -27.72 -1.97 -1.69
C GLN A 730 -27.20 -1.44 -3.05
N SER A 731 -26.95 -0.13 -3.16
CA SER A 731 -26.43 0.46 -4.40
C SER A 731 -24.98 0.03 -4.67
N TRP A 732 -24.12 0.04 -3.64
CA TRP A 732 -22.73 -0.34 -3.76
C TRP A 732 -22.58 -1.82 -4.18
N LEU A 733 -23.41 -2.71 -3.61
CA LEU A 733 -23.40 -4.13 -3.91
C LEU A 733 -23.81 -4.43 -5.36
N LYS A 734 -24.80 -3.70 -5.90
CA LYS A 734 -25.20 -3.79 -7.31
C LYS A 734 -24.08 -3.36 -8.27
N ASP A 735 -23.35 -2.29 -7.93
CA ASP A 735 -22.15 -1.89 -8.70
C ASP A 735 -21.01 -2.90 -8.53
N PHE A 736 -20.87 -3.52 -7.35
CA PHE A 736 -19.83 -4.51 -7.05
C PHE A 736 -20.00 -5.81 -7.88
N PHE A 737 -21.23 -6.30 -8.03
CA PHE A 737 -21.57 -7.54 -8.74
C PHE A 737 -21.04 -7.61 -10.18
N GLY A 738 -20.91 -6.48 -10.88
CA GLY A 738 -20.38 -6.41 -12.25
C GLY A 738 -18.85 -6.48 -12.39
N ASN A 739 -18.09 -6.55 -11.29
CA ASN A 739 -16.63 -6.52 -11.35
C ASN A 739 -16.04 -7.89 -11.73
N THR A 740 -15.11 -7.90 -12.66
CA THR A 740 -14.45 -9.11 -13.19
C THR A 740 -12.95 -9.15 -12.89
N GLY A 741 -12.48 -8.36 -11.92
CA GLY A 741 -11.09 -8.40 -11.45
C GLY A 741 -10.84 -9.59 -10.53
N SER A 742 -9.59 -9.85 -10.18
CA SER A 742 -9.23 -10.99 -9.31
C SER A 742 -10.01 -11.06 -7.99
N ALA A 743 -10.44 -12.27 -7.62
CA ALA A 743 -11.22 -12.52 -6.40
C ALA A 743 -10.54 -11.97 -5.13
N ALA A 744 -9.21 -12.04 -5.04
CA ALA A 744 -8.42 -11.45 -3.95
C ALA A 744 -8.51 -9.91 -3.88
N ASN A 745 -8.46 -9.21 -5.02
CA ASN A 745 -8.60 -7.74 -5.03
C ASN A 745 -10.05 -7.34 -4.73
N LEU A 746 -11.02 -8.07 -5.26
CA LEU A 746 -12.44 -7.86 -4.97
C LEU A 746 -12.75 -8.15 -3.48
N ALA A 747 -12.11 -9.13 -2.87
CA ALA A 747 -12.24 -9.43 -1.43
C ALA A 747 -11.75 -8.26 -0.57
N GLN A 748 -10.64 -7.62 -0.94
CA GLN A 748 -10.17 -6.40 -0.27
C GLN A 748 -11.16 -5.23 -0.41
N LEU A 749 -11.76 -5.06 -1.59
CA LEU A 749 -12.76 -4.01 -1.83
C LEU A 749 -14.04 -4.25 -1.03
N PHE A 750 -14.53 -5.50 -0.99
CA PHE A 750 -15.69 -5.90 -0.20
C PHE A 750 -15.45 -5.67 1.31
N LEU A 751 -14.31 -6.14 1.83
CA LEU A 751 -13.87 -5.90 3.20
C LEU A 751 -13.85 -4.40 3.55
N THR A 752 -13.25 -3.58 2.68
CA THR A 752 -13.05 -2.14 2.94
C THR A 752 -14.34 -1.33 2.90
N TYR A 753 -15.26 -1.65 1.98
CA TYR A 753 -16.41 -0.78 1.65
C TYR A 753 -17.78 -1.35 2.04
N TRP A 754 -17.92 -2.67 2.24
CA TRP A 754 -19.17 -3.32 2.63
C TRP A 754 -19.14 -3.84 4.07
N GLU A 755 -18.05 -4.52 4.47
CA GLU A 755 -17.83 -4.90 5.88
C GLU A 755 -17.38 -3.68 6.72
N GLY A 756 -16.70 -2.71 6.11
CA GLY A 756 -16.26 -1.47 6.76
C GLY A 756 -14.98 -1.60 7.59
N ASN A 757 -14.26 -2.72 7.46
CA ASN A 757 -12.99 -2.98 8.13
C ASN A 757 -11.83 -2.81 7.13
N SER A 758 -10.76 -2.10 7.49
CA SER A 758 -9.63 -1.85 6.58
C SER A 758 -8.37 -2.60 7.02
N GLY A 759 -8.30 -3.90 6.70
CA GLY A 759 -7.06 -4.69 6.72
C GLY A 759 -7.00 -5.86 7.70
N ASP A 760 -8.03 -6.11 8.51
CA ASP A 760 -8.07 -7.30 9.36
C ASP A 760 -8.08 -8.60 8.53
N LYS A 761 -7.20 -9.54 8.90
CA LYS A 761 -7.03 -10.86 8.26
C LYS A 761 -7.02 -10.80 6.73
N LEU A 762 -6.52 -9.71 6.14
CA LEU A 762 -6.66 -9.43 4.70
C LEU A 762 -6.07 -10.57 3.84
N LEU A 763 -4.90 -11.08 4.19
CA LEU A 763 -4.26 -12.18 3.45
C LEU A 763 -5.13 -13.46 3.50
N GLU A 764 -5.68 -13.81 4.67
CA GLU A 764 -6.58 -14.95 4.85
C GLU A 764 -7.82 -14.82 3.96
N ARG A 765 -8.49 -13.65 4.00
CA ARG A 765 -9.68 -13.35 3.17
C ARG A 765 -9.36 -13.38 1.66
N GLN A 766 -8.18 -12.95 1.26
CA GLN A 766 -7.68 -13.01 -0.13
C GLN A 766 -7.41 -14.45 -0.58
N THR A 767 -6.80 -15.27 0.27
CA THR A 767 -6.58 -16.70 0.01
C THR A 767 -7.92 -17.43 -0.09
N ARG A 768 -8.83 -17.27 0.89
CA ARG A 768 -10.18 -17.85 0.88
C ARG A 768 -10.99 -17.45 -0.35
N ALA A 769 -10.92 -16.19 -0.79
CA ALA A 769 -11.58 -15.75 -2.02
C ALA A 769 -11.00 -16.43 -3.26
N THR A 770 -9.70 -16.73 -3.28
CA THR A 770 -9.05 -17.45 -4.38
C THR A 770 -9.42 -18.93 -4.37
N GLU A 771 -9.48 -19.56 -3.18
CA GLU A 771 -9.97 -20.94 -2.99
C GLU A 771 -11.44 -21.09 -3.47
N TRP A 772 -12.34 -20.19 -3.05
CA TRP A 772 -13.73 -20.21 -3.49
C TRP A 772 -13.88 -19.98 -5.00
N TYR A 773 -13.07 -19.10 -5.58
CA TYR A 773 -13.07 -18.86 -7.02
C TYR A 773 -12.71 -20.13 -7.80
N TYR A 774 -11.69 -20.87 -7.34
CA TYR A 774 -11.34 -22.17 -7.90
C TYR A 774 -12.49 -23.19 -7.80
N GLN A 775 -13.18 -23.29 -6.66
CA GLN A 775 -14.36 -24.17 -6.52
C GLN A 775 -15.50 -23.78 -7.46
N ILE A 776 -15.72 -22.47 -7.65
CA ILE A 776 -16.71 -21.94 -8.60
C ILE A 776 -16.35 -22.29 -10.05
N GLU A 777 -15.08 -22.19 -10.45
CA GLU A 777 -14.61 -22.59 -11.78
C GLU A 777 -14.71 -24.11 -12.01
N LYS A 778 -14.57 -24.91 -10.96
CA LYS A 778 -14.87 -26.35 -10.97
C LYS A 778 -16.38 -26.66 -10.80
N GLY A 779 -17.24 -25.65 -10.77
CA GLY A 779 -18.70 -25.81 -10.76
C GLY A 779 -19.26 -26.38 -9.45
N PHE A 780 -18.60 -26.16 -8.33
CA PHE A 780 -18.85 -26.87 -7.06
C PHE A 780 -18.85 -28.39 -7.22
N SER A 781 -18.10 -28.93 -8.18
CA SER A 781 -17.64 -30.30 -8.04
C SER A 781 -16.84 -30.36 -6.75
N GLN A 782 -17.35 -31.04 -5.73
CA GLN A 782 -16.46 -31.58 -4.72
C GLN A 782 -15.36 -32.30 -5.50
N THR A 783 -14.10 -31.92 -5.30
CA THR A 783 -13.08 -32.96 -5.31
C THR A 783 -13.61 -33.99 -4.35
N ASN A 784 -14.00 -35.17 -4.84
CA ASN A 784 -14.47 -36.24 -3.97
C ASN A 784 -13.40 -36.39 -2.89
N GLY A 785 -13.66 -35.88 -1.68
CA GLY A 785 -12.97 -36.32 -0.49
C GLY A 785 -13.33 -37.78 -0.45
N GLY A 786 -12.39 -38.62 -0.87
CA GLY A 786 -12.72 -39.89 -1.49
C GLY A 786 -13.67 -40.67 -0.60
N GLN A 787 -14.66 -41.36 -1.16
CA GLN A 787 -15.27 -42.44 -0.37
C GLN A 787 -14.11 -43.36 0.01
N ALA A 788 -13.83 -43.42 1.30
CA ALA A 788 -12.70 -44.16 1.83
C ALA A 788 -12.98 -45.63 1.52
N LYS A 789 -12.31 -46.17 0.50
CA LYS A 789 -12.47 -47.58 0.18
C LYS A 789 -11.70 -48.33 1.26
N SER A 790 -12.41 -49.02 2.15
CA SER A 790 -11.79 -50.09 2.94
C SER A 790 -11.05 -51.01 1.98
N ASP A 791 -9.79 -51.33 2.25
CA ASP A 791 -9.04 -52.24 1.39
C ASP A 791 -9.75 -53.62 1.39
N PRO A 792 -10.21 -54.14 0.22
CA PRO A 792 -11.08 -55.31 0.19
C PRO A 792 -10.46 -56.54 0.84
N GLN A 793 -9.15 -56.72 0.70
CA GLN A 793 -8.40 -57.85 1.26
C GLN A 793 -8.31 -57.76 2.80
N SER A 794 -8.13 -56.56 3.35
CA SER A 794 -8.16 -56.31 4.80
C SER A 794 -9.56 -56.42 5.41
N LEU A 795 -10.61 -56.07 4.65
CA LEU A 795 -12.00 -56.04 5.12
C LEU A 795 -12.62 -57.43 5.23
N GLU A 796 -12.29 -58.34 4.31
CA GLU A 796 -12.90 -59.67 4.20
C GLU A 796 -12.76 -60.51 5.49
N GLY A 797 -11.63 -60.41 6.17
CA GLY A 797 -11.35 -61.14 7.41
C GLY A 797 -11.95 -60.56 8.70
N VAL A 798 -12.43 -59.31 8.68
CA VAL A 798 -12.86 -58.59 9.91
C VAL A 798 -14.30 -58.08 9.86
N ARG A 799 -15.03 -58.27 8.75
CA ARG A 799 -16.35 -57.70 8.52
C ARG A 799 -17.40 -57.98 9.60
N GLY A 800 -17.33 -59.14 10.26
CA GLY A 800 -18.21 -59.51 11.38
C GLY A 800 -17.82 -58.87 12.73
N ASP A 801 -16.59 -58.38 12.85
CA ASP A 801 -16.00 -57.79 14.05
C ASP A 801 -16.02 -56.25 14.06
N LEU A 802 -16.62 -55.63 13.04
CA LEU A 802 -16.76 -54.17 12.95
C LEU A 802 -17.81 -53.64 13.93
N TYR A 803 -17.52 -52.49 14.53
CA TYR A 803 -18.43 -51.76 15.40
C TYR A 803 -19.73 -51.44 14.66
N ASP A 804 -20.86 -51.74 15.32
CA ASP A 804 -22.21 -51.55 14.76
C ASP A 804 -22.45 -52.31 13.42
N HIS A 805 -21.60 -53.28 13.09
CA HIS A 805 -21.52 -53.98 11.80
C HIS A 805 -21.40 -53.05 10.57
N SER A 806 -20.95 -51.81 10.78
CA SER A 806 -20.86 -50.77 9.78
C SER A 806 -19.47 -50.76 9.13
N VAL A 807 -19.39 -50.77 7.79
CA VAL A 807 -18.10 -50.73 7.08
C VAL A 807 -17.53 -49.30 7.06
N PRO A 808 -16.27 -49.05 7.50
CA PRO A 808 -15.62 -47.75 7.38
C PRO A 808 -15.59 -47.27 5.93
N GLY A 809 -16.14 -46.07 5.66
CA GLY A 809 -16.17 -45.54 4.29
C GLY A 809 -16.98 -44.27 4.01
N GLY A 810 -17.80 -43.79 4.95
CA GLY A 810 -18.64 -42.61 4.72
C GLY A 810 -18.88 -41.77 5.96
N GLY A 811 -18.20 -40.63 6.06
CA GLY A 811 -18.35 -39.64 7.13
C GLY A 811 -17.46 -38.42 6.90
N ASP A 812 -17.76 -37.30 7.57
CA ASP A 812 -16.98 -36.07 7.46
C ASP A 812 -15.66 -36.17 8.23
N GLY A 813 -14.55 -35.88 7.56
CA GLY A 813 -13.20 -35.88 8.10
C GLY A 813 -12.83 -34.67 8.97
N MET A 814 -13.75 -33.73 9.24
CA MET A 814 -13.56 -32.59 10.15
C MET A 814 -12.33 -31.72 9.79
N ALA A 815 -12.15 -31.43 8.49
CA ALA A 815 -11.02 -30.67 7.93
C ALA A 815 -9.61 -31.29 8.10
N TYR A 816 -9.49 -32.53 8.59
CA TYR A 816 -8.24 -33.27 8.51
C TYR A 816 -7.96 -33.76 7.09
N ALA A 817 -6.68 -33.77 6.69
CA ALA A 817 -6.29 -34.15 5.34
C ALA A 817 -6.67 -35.61 5.01
N TYR A 818 -7.32 -35.82 3.85
CA TYR A 818 -7.76 -37.13 3.37
C TYR A 818 -6.67 -38.21 3.50
N GLY A 819 -7.07 -39.39 3.97
CA GLY A 819 -6.20 -40.54 4.15
C GLY A 819 -5.27 -40.48 5.36
N GLN A 820 -5.22 -39.37 6.12
CA GLN A 820 -4.47 -39.28 7.39
C GLN A 820 -5.21 -39.98 8.54
N CYS A 821 -4.46 -40.53 9.49
CA CYS A 821 -5.02 -41.24 10.66
C CYS A 821 -6.10 -40.43 11.41
N THR A 822 -5.86 -39.12 11.59
CA THR A 822 -6.80 -38.18 12.21
C THR A 822 -8.08 -37.98 11.39
N TRP A 823 -7.97 -37.92 10.06
CA TRP A 823 -9.11 -37.89 9.14
C TRP A 823 -9.92 -39.19 9.20
N GLY A 824 -9.25 -40.36 9.21
CA GLY A 824 -9.94 -41.64 9.29
C GLY A 824 -10.73 -41.81 10.58
N VAL A 825 -10.19 -41.36 11.72
CA VAL A 825 -10.91 -41.41 13.00
C VAL A 825 -12.03 -40.37 13.07
N ALA A 826 -11.83 -39.15 12.55
CA ALA A 826 -12.90 -38.15 12.44
C ALA A 826 -14.07 -38.65 11.58
N ALA A 827 -13.78 -39.15 10.39
CA ALA A 827 -14.77 -39.70 9.47
C ALA A 827 -15.50 -40.91 10.07
N ARG A 828 -14.79 -41.81 10.76
CA ARG A 828 -15.40 -42.99 11.41
C ARG A 828 -16.30 -42.61 12.59
N MET A 829 -15.88 -41.63 13.42
CA MET A 829 -16.70 -41.08 14.50
C MET A 829 -18.00 -40.46 13.96
N ASN A 830 -17.89 -39.62 12.93
CA ASN A 830 -19.05 -38.98 12.32
C ASN A 830 -19.96 -39.96 11.58
N GLN A 831 -19.40 -40.97 10.89
CA GLN A 831 -20.15 -42.06 10.25
C GLN A 831 -21.08 -42.77 11.24
N LEU A 832 -20.60 -42.98 12.47
CA LEU A 832 -21.29 -43.73 13.51
C LEU A 832 -22.15 -42.84 14.44
N GLY A 833 -22.18 -41.52 14.20
CA GLY A 833 -22.86 -40.53 15.05
C GLY A 833 -22.26 -40.38 16.45
N LEU A 834 -21.00 -40.80 16.65
CA LEU A 834 -20.37 -40.86 17.96
C LEU A 834 -19.88 -39.49 18.45
N LYS A 835 -19.95 -39.31 19.77
CA LYS A 835 -19.44 -38.15 20.51
C LYS A 835 -18.55 -38.62 21.65
N LEU A 836 -17.62 -37.78 22.11
CA LEU A 836 -16.86 -38.03 23.32
C LEU A 836 -17.83 -38.08 24.51
N LYS A 837 -17.67 -39.08 25.38
CA LYS A 837 -18.46 -39.21 26.60
C LYS A 837 -17.85 -38.33 27.67
N GLY A 838 -18.53 -37.26 28.07
CA GLY A 838 -18.13 -36.39 29.17
C GLY A 838 -18.18 -37.11 30.52
N ARG A 839 -17.39 -36.64 31.49
CA ARG A 839 -17.30 -37.26 32.84
C ARG A 839 -18.64 -37.31 33.59
N ASN A 840 -19.59 -36.43 33.25
CA ASN A 840 -20.94 -36.39 33.82
C ASN A 840 -22.02 -37.03 32.91
N GLY A 841 -21.62 -37.71 31.82
CA GLY A 841 -22.54 -38.29 30.82
C GLY A 841 -22.91 -37.34 29.66
N GLU A 842 -22.33 -36.14 29.61
CA GLU A 842 -22.50 -35.18 28.52
C GLU A 842 -21.98 -35.74 27.18
N LYS A 843 -22.55 -35.27 26.05
CA LYS A 843 -22.12 -35.66 24.70
C LYS A 843 -21.29 -34.54 24.08
N ILE A 844 -19.97 -34.71 24.05
CA ILE A 844 -19.02 -33.69 23.66
C ILE A 844 -18.56 -33.95 22.21
N SER A 845 -18.70 -32.99 21.31
CA SER A 845 -18.23 -33.16 19.94
C SER A 845 -16.70 -33.12 19.88
N ILE A 846 -16.12 -33.97 19.03
CA ILE A 846 -14.74 -33.76 18.56
C ILE A 846 -14.66 -32.45 17.76
N ILE A 847 -13.49 -31.82 17.77
CA ILE A 847 -13.20 -30.58 17.06
C ILE A 847 -12.23 -30.83 15.89
N ASN A 848 -12.03 -29.86 15.01
CA ASN A 848 -11.06 -29.93 13.91
C ASN A 848 -9.59 -29.67 14.34
N THR A 849 -9.36 -29.40 15.64
CA THR A 849 -8.05 -29.06 16.22
C THR A 849 -7.62 -30.01 17.35
N MET A 850 -7.99 -31.29 17.28
CA MET A 850 -7.62 -32.34 18.24
C MET A 850 -6.10 -32.64 18.35
N GLY A 851 -5.26 -32.04 17.49
CA GLY A 851 -3.81 -32.27 17.41
C GLY A 851 -3.39 -33.41 16.48
N ASN A 852 -2.14 -33.87 16.63
CA ASN A 852 -1.59 -35.04 15.93
C ASN A 852 -2.15 -36.35 16.51
N GLY A 853 -1.85 -37.49 15.91
CA GLY A 853 -2.41 -38.78 16.32
C GLY A 853 -2.21 -39.12 17.81
N GLN A 854 -1.03 -38.84 18.36
CA GLN A 854 -0.77 -39.03 19.80
C GLN A 854 -1.54 -38.08 20.72
N ASP A 855 -1.97 -36.91 20.22
CA ASP A 855 -2.51 -35.81 21.04
C ASP A 855 -4.02 -35.98 21.31
N TRP A 856 -4.74 -36.73 20.46
CA TRP A 856 -6.21 -36.79 20.45
C TRP A 856 -6.84 -37.16 21.79
N VAL A 857 -6.26 -38.10 22.54
CA VAL A 857 -6.78 -38.48 23.87
C VAL A 857 -6.48 -37.41 24.93
N ALA A 858 -5.34 -36.73 24.85
CA ALA A 858 -5.05 -35.58 25.71
C ALA A 858 -6.03 -34.43 25.43
N THR A 859 -6.30 -34.14 24.15
CA THR A 859 -7.27 -33.11 23.75
C THR A 859 -8.69 -33.49 24.14
N ALA A 860 -9.10 -34.77 23.99
CA ALA A 860 -10.38 -35.27 24.48
C ALA A 860 -10.54 -35.07 26.00
N SER A 861 -9.47 -35.29 26.78
CA SER A 861 -9.46 -35.02 28.23
C SER A 861 -9.60 -33.52 28.55
N SER A 862 -8.92 -32.64 27.80
CA SER A 862 -9.06 -31.18 27.97
C SER A 862 -10.44 -30.65 27.60
N LEU A 863 -11.13 -31.32 26.68
CA LEU A 863 -12.53 -31.03 26.32
C LEU A 863 -13.54 -31.55 27.36
N GLY A 864 -13.10 -32.24 28.41
CA GLY A 864 -13.96 -32.79 29.47
C GLY A 864 -14.39 -34.25 29.27
N GLY A 865 -13.84 -34.94 28.26
CA GLY A 865 -14.08 -36.34 27.99
C GLY A 865 -13.57 -37.30 29.07
N GLU A 866 -14.20 -38.47 29.16
CA GLU A 866 -13.74 -39.63 29.92
C GLU A 866 -12.63 -40.32 29.13
N THR A 867 -11.45 -40.42 29.73
CA THR A 867 -10.26 -41.06 29.13
C THR A 867 -9.71 -42.13 30.06
N GLY A 868 -8.92 -43.07 29.53
CA GLY A 868 -8.29 -44.11 30.33
C GLY A 868 -7.28 -44.98 29.57
N SER A 869 -6.90 -46.10 30.17
CA SER A 869 -5.91 -47.06 29.66
C SER A 869 -6.51 -48.41 29.26
N THR A 870 -7.84 -48.56 29.28
CA THR A 870 -8.53 -49.82 28.97
C THR A 870 -9.22 -49.71 27.60
N PRO A 871 -9.00 -50.65 26.67
CA PRO A 871 -9.72 -50.63 25.39
C PRO A 871 -11.22 -50.84 25.62
N ARG A 872 -12.05 -50.10 24.88
CA ARG A 872 -13.50 -50.29 24.79
C ARG A 872 -13.90 -50.18 23.32
N ALA A 873 -14.82 -51.02 22.86
CA ALA A 873 -15.36 -50.93 21.50
C ALA A 873 -16.06 -49.58 21.31
N GLY A 874 -15.78 -48.90 20.19
CA GLY A 874 -16.22 -47.54 19.89
C GLY A 874 -15.31 -46.43 20.39
N ALA A 875 -14.27 -46.74 21.18
CA ALA A 875 -13.34 -45.73 21.69
C ALA A 875 -12.37 -45.21 20.62
N ILE A 876 -11.87 -43.99 20.82
CA ILE A 876 -10.70 -43.46 20.12
C ILE A 876 -9.45 -43.96 20.86
N VAL A 877 -8.42 -44.36 20.14
CA VAL A 877 -7.12 -44.78 20.70
C VAL A 877 -5.98 -43.96 20.11
N SER A 878 -5.14 -43.39 20.99
CA SER A 878 -3.91 -42.66 20.62
C SER A 878 -2.66 -43.46 21.01
N PHE A 879 -1.70 -43.50 20.10
CA PHE A 879 -0.39 -44.13 20.25
C PHE A 879 0.71 -43.05 20.31
N VAL A 880 1.59 -43.13 21.31
CA VAL A 880 2.72 -42.19 21.48
C VAL A 880 3.75 -42.37 20.35
N GLY A 881 4.26 -41.26 19.81
CA GLY A 881 5.27 -41.24 18.76
C GLY A 881 6.49 -42.14 19.04
N GLY A 882 6.86 -42.95 18.05
CA GLY A 882 8.01 -43.86 18.12
C GLY A 882 7.68 -45.23 18.74
N THR A 883 6.43 -45.45 19.14
CA THR A 883 5.93 -46.75 19.61
C THR A 883 4.98 -47.37 18.59
N HIS A 884 4.69 -48.68 18.68
CA HIS A 884 3.69 -49.37 17.84
C HIS A 884 3.81 -49.17 16.31
N GLY A 885 5.02 -48.92 15.80
CA GLY A 885 5.29 -48.66 14.37
C GLY A 885 5.01 -47.23 13.90
N THR A 886 4.81 -46.28 14.82
CA THR A 886 4.37 -44.91 14.51
C THR A 886 5.55 -43.92 14.38
N PRO A 887 5.41 -42.84 13.57
CA PRO A 887 6.44 -41.81 13.47
C PRO A 887 6.70 -41.09 14.80
N ALA A 888 7.98 -40.91 15.15
CA ALA A 888 8.42 -40.32 16.42
C ALA A 888 7.89 -38.89 16.69
N SER A 889 7.63 -38.12 15.63
CA SER A 889 7.17 -36.73 15.70
C SER A 889 5.65 -36.55 15.83
N TYR A 890 4.84 -37.56 15.50
CA TYR A 890 3.39 -37.41 15.32
C TYR A 890 2.54 -38.47 16.05
N GLY A 891 3.11 -39.66 16.30
CA GLY A 891 2.37 -40.82 16.77
C GLY A 891 1.27 -41.25 15.79
N HIS A 892 0.17 -41.78 16.32
CA HIS A 892 -0.95 -42.26 15.51
C HIS A 892 -2.26 -42.26 16.31
N VAL A 893 -3.39 -42.15 15.61
CA VAL A 893 -4.73 -42.32 16.19
C VAL A 893 -5.52 -43.34 15.38
N ALA A 894 -6.26 -44.20 16.06
CA ALA A 894 -7.16 -45.17 15.44
C ALA A 894 -8.50 -45.23 16.17
N PHE A 895 -9.46 -45.94 15.58
CA PHE A 895 -10.77 -46.20 16.16
C PHE A 895 -10.90 -47.67 16.56
N VAL A 896 -11.34 -47.96 17.77
CA VAL A 896 -11.46 -49.33 18.29
C VAL A 896 -12.77 -49.95 17.80
N GLU A 897 -12.68 -50.88 16.86
CA GLU A 897 -13.84 -51.59 16.30
C GLU A 897 -14.39 -52.62 17.29
N LYS A 898 -13.52 -53.43 17.90
CA LYS A 898 -13.90 -54.51 18.84
C LYS A 898 -12.82 -54.78 19.87
N VAL A 899 -13.23 -55.29 21.04
CA VAL A 899 -12.35 -55.87 22.06
C VAL A 899 -12.70 -57.36 22.18
N TYR A 900 -11.69 -58.21 22.30
CA TYR A 900 -11.82 -59.67 22.40
C TYR A 900 -11.61 -60.15 23.85
N ASP A 901 -12.09 -61.35 24.17
CA ASP A 901 -12.03 -61.93 25.52
C ASP A 901 -10.59 -62.18 26.02
N ASP A 902 -9.63 -62.29 25.11
CA ASP A 902 -8.19 -62.43 25.37
C ASP A 902 -7.51 -61.09 25.78
N GLY A 903 -8.27 -59.97 25.83
CA GLY A 903 -7.78 -58.63 26.15
C GLY A 903 -7.18 -57.86 24.97
N SER A 904 -7.08 -58.50 23.80
CA SER A 904 -6.67 -57.84 22.56
C SER A 904 -7.83 -57.05 21.94
N PHE A 905 -7.53 -56.15 21.00
CA PHE A 905 -8.55 -55.33 20.35
C PHE A 905 -8.25 -55.06 18.88
N LEU A 906 -9.32 -54.94 18.08
CA LEU A 906 -9.29 -54.59 16.67
C LEU A 906 -9.41 -53.08 16.52
N VAL A 907 -8.54 -52.49 15.70
CA VAL A 907 -8.64 -51.07 15.31
C VAL A 907 -8.85 -50.92 13.79
N SER A 908 -9.61 -49.90 13.41
CA SER A 908 -9.63 -49.36 12.04
C SER A 908 -8.79 -48.08 12.00
N GLU A 909 -7.91 -47.95 11.02
CA GLU A 909 -6.97 -46.83 10.90
C GLU A 909 -6.67 -46.48 9.44
N THR A 910 -6.07 -45.31 9.23
CA THR A 910 -5.65 -44.80 7.90
C THR A 910 -4.27 -44.14 8.06
N ASN A 911 -3.50 -44.05 6.97
CA ASN A 911 -2.07 -43.74 6.96
C ASN A 911 -1.17 -44.67 7.81
N TYR A 912 -1.67 -45.83 8.27
CA TYR A 912 -0.79 -46.82 8.87
C TYR A 912 0.05 -47.47 7.76
N GLY A 913 1.38 -47.36 7.87
CA GLY A 913 2.31 -47.80 6.83
C GLY A 913 2.24 -47.00 5.51
N GLY A 914 1.65 -45.79 5.51
CA GLY A 914 1.53 -44.97 4.30
C GLY A 914 0.29 -45.22 3.44
N ASN A 915 -0.63 -46.10 3.87
CA ASN A 915 -1.85 -46.42 3.11
C ASN A 915 -3.00 -45.43 3.42
N PRO A 916 -3.52 -44.65 2.45
CA PRO A 916 -4.59 -43.69 2.69
C PRO A 916 -5.99 -44.34 2.84
N ASN A 917 -6.13 -45.63 2.56
CA ASN A 917 -7.38 -46.38 2.73
C ASN A 917 -7.52 -46.92 4.15
N TYR A 918 -8.75 -47.29 4.55
CA TYR A 918 -8.95 -47.97 5.83
C TYR A 918 -8.28 -49.35 5.82
N THR A 919 -7.40 -49.56 6.79
CA THR A 919 -6.79 -50.83 7.13
C THR A 919 -7.20 -51.24 8.55
N PHE A 920 -7.08 -52.53 8.85
CA PHE A 920 -7.47 -53.09 10.14
C PHE A 920 -6.28 -53.81 10.79
N ARG A 921 -6.09 -53.59 12.09
CA ARG A 921 -4.99 -54.19 12.84
C ARG A 921 -5.48 -54.70 14.19
N LYS A 922 -5.04 -55.91 14.56
CA LYS A 922 -5.28 -56.48 15.90
C LYS A 922 -4.11 -56.11 16.80
N ILE A 923 -4.39 -55.43 17.91
CA ILE A 923 -3.42 -55.04 18.94
C ILE A 923 -3.53 -56.04 20.09
N SER A 924 -2.43 -56.71 20.43
CA SER A 924 -2.45 -57.84 21.37
C SER A 924 -2.85 -57.47 22.80
N GLN A 925 -2.48 -56.26 23.26
CA GLN A 925 -2.79 -55.73 24.60
C GLN A 925 -2.51 -54.22 24.63
N ALA A 926 -3.14 -53.50 25.56
CA ALA A 926 -2.80 -52.10 25.82
C ALA A 926 -1.57 -51.99 26.74
N ASP A 927 -0.69 -51.03 26.45
CA ASP A 927 0.50 -50.72 27.27
C ASP A 927 0.55 -49.22 27.64
N SER A 928 1.61 -48.79 28.32
CA SER A 928 1.77 -47.40 28.78
C SER A 928 2.00 -46.36 27.68
N ALA A 929 2.17 -46.78 26.42
CA ALA A 929 2.24 -45.90 25.26
C ALA A 929 0.90 -45.77 24.50
N ILE A 930 -0.15 -46.43 25.00
CA ILE A 930 -1.50 -46.40 24.45
C ILE A 930 -2.44 -45.71 25.45
N SER A 931 -3.29 -44.83 24.94
CA SER A 931 -4.35 -44.18 25.72
C SER A 931 -5.66 -44.17 24.95
N PHE A 932 -6.78 -44.11 25.67
CA PHE A 932 -8.13 -44.19 25.09
C PHE A 932 -9.00 -43.00 25.51
N ALA A 933 -9.82 -42.52 24.59
CA ALA A 933 -10.92 -41.59 24.87
C ALA A 933 -12.25 -42.29 24.57
N TYR A 934 -13.14 -42.32 25.56
CA TYR A 934 -14.39 -43.06 25.47
C TYR A 934 -15.50 -42.22 24.82
N THR A 935 -16.40 -42.92 24.14
CA THR A 935 -17.43 -42.33 23.30
C THR A 935 -18.82 -42.79 23.70
N THR A 936 -19.83 -42.12 23.17
CA THR A 936 -21.23 -42.52 23.22
C THR A 936 -21.91 -42.12 21.92
N LYS A 937 -22.90 -42.90 21.47
CA LYS A 937 -23.93 -42.39 20.54
C LYS A 937 -24.82 -41.40 21.29
#